data_AF-A0A8C8E0N0-F1
#
_entry.id   AF-A0A8C8E0N0-F1
#
_cell.length_a   1.000
_cell.length_b   1.000
_cell.length_c   1.000
_cell.angle_alpha   90.00
_cell.angle_beta   90.00
_cell.angle_gamma   90.00
#
_symmetry.space_group_name_H-M   'P 1'
#
loop_
_entity.id
_entity.type
_entity.pdbx_description
1 polymer ?
#
loop_
_entity_poly.entity_id
_entity_poly.type
_entity_poly.pdbx_seq_one_letter_code
_entity_poly.pdbx_strand_id
1 'polypeptide(L)'
;MEPRWSSAFYPCPPSIIFLLVVTSYTWLLPVTSPERVLPDPQAAPEYAHSIRLDGDIILGGLFPVHSRGDRGTPCGELKKEKGIHRLEAMMFAIDLINKDPELLPNITLGARILDTCSRDTYALEQSLTFVQALIERDGSDVRCANGDPPIFTKPDKIVGVIGAAASSVSIMVANILRLFKIPQISYASTAPELSDNSRYDFFSRVVPPDSYQAQAMMDIVTAMGWNYVSTLASEGNYGESGVEAFVHISRETGGVCIAQSLKIPREPRPGEFDKIIKRLLETSNARAIIMFANEDDIRRVLDAAKRNNQTGHFLWVASDSWGSKISPVIGQERVAEGAITILPKRASVDVGLFFINTFNGKHFWNFDKVVFICVVERAHLIHQMNNRKCSIKRSTETHCAVQISSVGSAGTPVVFNENGDAPGRYDIFQYQITNRTAEYRVIGSWTDKLHLKVEAMHWRTGDPSLPPSVCSFPCRTGERKKVVKGVPCCWHCERCEGYHYQASEFTCELCPYEMRPDLNRTGCVPIPIIKLEWHSPWAIVPVFISMLGIIATSFVIVTFVRYNDTPIVRASGREMSYVLLTGIFLCYVITFLMIATPDVGVCSLRRIFLGLGMCFSYAALLTKTNRIHRIFEQGKKSVTAPRFISPASQLVITFSLISVQLVGVFVWFAVDPPHILVDYGEQRTQNPMSARGVLKCDISDLSLICSLGYSILLMVTCTVYAIKTRGVPETFNEAKPIGFTMYTTCIIWLAFIPIFFGTSQSAERMYIQTTTLTISLSLSASVSLGMLYMPKVYIILFHPEQNVPKRKRSFKAIVTAATMSGKLTQKGDRPNGEVKTELCESMETNSE
;
A
#
# COMPACT_ATOMS: atom_id res chain seq x y z
N MET A 1 -58.69 10.50 6.77
CA MET A 1 -59.39 9.75 7.83
C MET A 1 -58.95 10.35 9.15
N GLU A 2 -59.93 10.78 9.93
CA GLU A 2 -59.86 11.87 10.92
C GLU A 2 -59.18 11.54 12.26
N PRO A 3 -58.74 12.59 12.98
CA PRO A 3 -58.39 12.63 14.40
C PRO A 3 -59.52 13.23 15.29
N ARG A 4 -59.40 13.14 16.62
CA ARG A 4 -60.12 13.95 17.64
C ARG A 4 -59.41 13.90 18.99
N TRP A 5 -59.38 14.91 19.87
CA TRP A 5 -59.56 16.39 19.91
C TRP A 5 -59.24 16.76 21.40
N SER A 6 -58.26 17.65 21.70
CA SER A 6 -58.35 19.01 22.32
C SER A 6 -59.14 19.14 23.65
N SER A 7 -58.73 19.94 24.65
CA SER A 7 -58.74 21.42 24.61
C SER A 7 -58.35 22.07 25.94
N ALA A 8 -57.94 23.35 25.89
CA ALA A 8 -57.72 24.28 27.00
C ALA A 8 -58.60 25.54 26.80
N PHE A 9 -58.98 26.26 27.87
CA PHE A 9 -59.54 27.63 27.82
C PHE A 9 -59.32 28.43 29.14
N TYR A 10 -59.06 29.74 28.98
CA TYR A 10 -58.86 30.84 29.96
C TYR A 10 -60.20 31.45 30.49
N PRO A 11 -60.25 32.40 31.48
CA PRO A 11 -60.03 33.87 31.26
C PRO A 11 -59.42 34.68 32.45
N CYS A 12 -59.27 36.00 32.23
CA CYS A 12 -58.48 37.06 32.93
C CYS A 12 -59.33 38.00 33.88
N PRO A 13 -58.77 39.08 34.53
CA PRO A 13 -59.09 39.67 35.86
C PRO A 13 -59.97 40.97 35.81
N PRO A 14 -60.20 41.78 36.90
CA PRO A 14 -59.25 42.82 37.40
C PRO A 14 -59.40 43.33 38.89
N SER A 15 -58.56 44.32 39.27
CA SER A 15 -58.75 45.40 40.29
C SER A 15 -58.29 45.13 41.74
N ILE A 16 -57.08 45.56 42.17
CA ILE A 16 -56.66 46.88 42.74
C ILE A 16 -57.45 47.26 44.02
N ILE A 17 -56.73 47.45 45.14
CA ILE A 17 -56.79 48.60 46.09
C ILE A 17 -56.41 48.16 47.54
N PHE A 18 -55.31 48.77 48.00
CA PHE A 18 -54.98 49.23 49.36
C PHE A 18 -53.83 48.64 50.18
N LEU A 19 -52.95 49.59 50.49
CA LEU A 19 -51.72 49.65 51.25
C LEU A 19 -51.93 49.71 52.77
N LEU A 20 -50.91 49.23 53.49
CA LEU A 20 -50.26 49.79 54.69
C LEU A 20 -50.80 49.55 56.12
N VAL A 21 -49.80 49.23 56.99
CA VAL A 21 -49.59 49.73 58.39
C VAL A 21 -50.45 49.02 59.47
N VAL A 22 -49.97 48.56 60.65
CA VAL A 22 -48.71 48.67 61.42
C VAL A 22 -48.81 47.77 62.68
N THR A 23 -47.65 47.22 63.11
CA THR A 23 -47.21 46.86 64.49
C THR A 23 -48.11 46.10 65.48
N SER A 24 -47.53 45.15 66.23
CA SER A 24 -46.97 45.39 67.59
C SER A 24 -46.69 44.09 68.38
N TYR A 25 -45.47 44.01 68.95
CA TYR A 25 -45.08 43.52 70.29
C TYR A 25 -45.66 42.17 70.81
N THR A 26 -44.87 41.17 71.23
CA THR A 26 -43.98 41.23 72.40
C THR A 26 -43.08 39.97 72.57
N TRP A 27 -41.77 40.19 72.86
CA TRP A 27 -40.94 39.70 73.99
C TRP A 27 -40.79 38.18 74.24
N LEU A 28 -39.68 37.54 74.67
CA LEU A 28 -38.31 37.83 75.16
C LEU A 28 -37.72 36.42 75.51
N LEU A 29 -36.44 36.02 75.34
CA LEU A 29 -35.22 36.30 76.15
C LEU A 29 -34.11 35.25 75.77
N PRO A 30 -32.84 35.30 76.26
CA PRO A 30 -31.66 35.67 75.47
C PRO A 30 -30.54 34.61 75.40
N VAL A 31 -29.58 34.73 74.45
CA VAL A 31 -28.16 34.37 74.69
C VAL A 31 -27.27 35.33 73.89
N THR A 32 -26.28 35.86 74.59
CA THR A 32 -25.24 36.83 74.24
C THR A 32 -24.44 36.55 72.97
N SER A 33 -24.29 37.55 72.11
CA SER A 33 -23.30 37.62 71.02
C SER A 33 -22.12 38.53 71.40
N PRO A 34 -20.86 38.15 71.14
CA PRO A 34 -19.75 39.10 71.17
C PRO A 34 -19.73 39.92 69.87
N GLU A 35 -19.47 41.22 70.00
CA GLU A 35 -19.27 42.18 68.91
C GLU A 35 -18.25 41.65 67.88
N ARG A 36 -18.67 41.60 66.61
CA ARG A 36 -17.75 41.59 65.47
C ARG A 36 -17.36 43.03 65.18
N VAL A 37 -16.12 43.39 65.52
CA VAL A 37 -15.40 44.52 64.93
C VAL A 37 -15.34 44.30 63.41
N LEU A 38 -15.79 45.28 62.64
CA LEU A 38 -15.58 45.34 61.18
C LEU A 38 -14.07 45.50 60.93
N PRO A 39 -13.41 44.62 60.16
CA PRO A 39 -12.05 44.88 59.74
C PRO A 39 -12.04 45.89 58.59
N ASP A 40 -11.14 46.85 58.71
CA ASP A 40 -10.74 47.85 57.73
C ASP A 40 -10.47 47.20 56.34
N PRO A 41 -11.03 47.70 55.23
CA PRO A 41 -10.81 47.11 53.90
C PRO A 41 -9.47 47.59 53.31
N GLN A 42 -8.35 47.30 53.97
CA GLN A 42 -7.00 47.48 53.39
C GLN A 42 -5.87 46.69 54.07
N ALA A 43 -6.14 45.51 54.60
CA ALA A 43 -5.08 44.56 54.99
C ALA A 43 -5.32 43.19 54.34
N ALA A 44 -4.52 42.86 53.32
CA ALA A 44 -4.37 41.47 52.89
C ALA A 44 -3.77 40.67 54.06
N PRO A 45 -4.21 39.42 54.31
CA PRO A 45 -3.60 38.60 55.35
C PRO A 45 -2.13 38.33 55.00
N GLU A 46 -1.20 38.84 55.82
CA GLU A 46 0.22 38.49 55.75
C GLU A 46 0.37 37.00 56.09
N TYR A 47 0.66 36.18 55.08
CA TYR A 47 1.11 34.81 55.30
C TYR A 47 2.57 34.85 55.76
N ALA A 48 2.92 34.16 56.84
CA ALA A 48 4.31 34.01 57.25
C ALA A 48 5.10 33.28 56.15
N HIS A 49 5.93 34.00 55.39
CA HIS A 49 6.64 33.50 54.20
C HIS A 49 7.89 32.65 54.50
N SER A 50 8.21 32.46 55.79
CA SER A 50 9.38 31.69 56.21
C SER A 50 9.15 30.99 57.55
N ILE A 51 9.70 29.78 57.70
CA ILE A 51 9.78 29.06 58.98
C ILE A 51 11.23 29.08 59.46
N ARG A 52 11.43 29.34 60.74
CA ARG A 52 12.75 29.41 61.39
C ARG A 52 12.81 28.43 62.56
N LEU A 53 13.87 27.62 62.57
CA LEU A 53 14.29 26.77 63.68
C LEU A 53 15.69 27.22 64.10
N ASP A 54 15.85 27.58 65.36
CA ASP A 54 17.14 28.03 65.89
C ASP A 54 18.09 26.84 66.09
N GLY A 55 19.39 27.11 65.96
CA GLY A 55 20.47 26.14 66.15
C GLY A 55 21.83 26.79 65.90
N ASP A 56 22.90 26.11 66.26
CA ASP A 56 24.28 26.57 66.06
C ASP A 56 24.66 26.67 64.58
N ILE A 57 24.11 25.78 63.76
CA ILE A 57 24.30 25.74 62.30
C ILE A 57 22.94 25.77 61.62
N ILE A 58 22.70 26.77 60.76
CA ILE A 58 21.42 26.94 60.07
C ILE A 58 21.50 26.41 58.63
N LEU A 59 20.58 25.51 58.28
CA LEU A 59 20.37 25.02 56.91
C LEU A 59 19.22 25.75 56.21
N GLY A 60 19.42 26.14 54.96
CA GLY A 60 18.35 26.70 54.13
C GLY A 60 17.47 25.59 53.54
N GLY A 61 16.15 25.79 53.51
CA GLY A 61 15.20 24.87 52.88
C GLY A 61 14.35 25.58 51.83
N LEU A 62 14.24 25.02 50.64
CA LEU A 62 13.36 25.51 49.57
C LEU A 62 12.32 24.45 49.20
N PHE A 63 11.07 24.69 49.57
CA PHE A 63 9.95 23.77 49.29
C PHE A 63 8.80 24.48 48.58
N PRO A 64 8.14 23.82 47.61
CA PRO A 64 6.95 24.34 46.95
C PRO A 64 5.73 24.10 47.85
N VAL A 65 5.60 24.89 48.93
CA VAL A 65 4.50 24.77 49.89
C VAL A 65 3.17 25.10 49.21
N HIS A 66 3.17 26.10 48.33
CA HIS A 66 2.01 26.44 47.50
C HIS A 66 2.21 26.07 46.01
N SER A 67 1.09 25.84 45.33
CA SER A 67 1.01 25.79 43.88
C SER A 67 1.26 27.16 43.27
N ARG A 68 1.43 27.20 41.96
CA ARG A 68 1.59 28.48 41.25
C ARG A 68 0.27 29.24 41.26
N GLY A 69 0.28 30.49 41.70
CA GLY A 69 -0.89 31.36 41.69
C GLY A 69 -1.31 31.79 40.28
N ASP A 70 -2.56 32.25 40.16
CA ASP A 70 -3.07 32.87 38.93
C ASP A 70 -2.41 34.25 38.69
N ARG A 71 -2.68 34.85 37.52
CA ARG A 71 -2.10 36.15 37.15
C ARG A 71 -2.34 37.19 38.24
N GLY A 72 -1.25 37.76 38.77
CA GLY A 72 -1.28 38.78 39.82
C GLY A 72 -1.09 38.24 41.24
N THR A 73 -1.27 36.95 41.47
CA THR A 73 -1.05 36.31 42.78
C THR A 73 0.21 35.44 42.75
N PRO A 74 1.17 35.59 43.70
CA PRO A 74 2.43 34.85 43.65
C PRO A 74 2.25 33.35 43.92
N CYS A 75 1.33 32.99 44.80
CA CYS A 75 1.12 31.64 45.32
C CYS A 75 -0.36 31.23 45.17
N GLY A 76 -0.59 29.94 44.92
CA GLY A 76 -1.91 29.33 44.78
C GLY A 76 -2.26 28.46 45.99
N GLU A 77 -3.02 27.39 45.76
CA GLU A 77 -3.43 26.44 46.81
C GLU A 77 -2.27 25.67 47.44
N LEU A 78 -2.47 25.23 48.69
CA LEU A 78 -1.47 24.47 49.46
C LEU A 78 -1.21 23.07 48.89
N LYS A 79 0.05 22.74 48.64
CA LYS A 79 0.50 21.40 48.23
C LYS A 79 0.81 20.53 49.45
N LYS A 80 -0.14 19.67 49.82
CA LYS A 80 0.00 18.75 50.97
C LYS A 80 1.19 17.80 50.81
N GLU A 81 1.18 16.96 49.77
CA GLU A 81 2.17 15.88 49.61
C GLU A 81 3.58 16.35 49.23
N LYS A 82 3.72 17.37 48.38
CA LYS A 82 5.03 17.83 47.86
C LYS A 82 5.53 19.15 48.42
N GLY A 83 4.69 19.85 49.16
CA GLY A 83 5.04 21.06 49.86
C GLY A 83 5.24 20.74 51.34
N ILE A 84 4.12 20.58 52.05
CA ILE A 84 4.10 20.39 53.50
C ILE A 84 4.83 19.11 53.93
N HIS A 85 4.59 17.95 53.29
CA HIS A 85 5.28 16.73 53.76
C HIS A 85 6.81 16.81 53.59
N ARG A 86 7.32 17.55 52.60
CA ARG A 86 8.76 17.74 52.40
C ARG A 86 9.36 18.65 53.45
N LEU A 87 8.63 19.72 53.77
CA LEU A 87 8.98 20.67 54.82
C LEU A 87 9.03 19.95 56.18
N GLU A 88 7.98 19.20 56.52
CA GLU A 88 7.92 18.39 57.75
C GLU A 88 9.01 17.33 57.78
N ALA A 89 9.33 16.71 56.63
CA ALA A 89 10.42 15.74 56.55
C ALA A 89 11.78 16.35 56.86
N MET A 90 12.04 17.60 56.45
CA MET A 90 13.26 18.31 56.82
C MET A 90 13.32 18.61 58.32
N MET A 91 12.22 19.10 58.90
CA MET A 91 12.13 19.39 60.34
C MET A 91 12.34 18.12 61.17
N PHE A 92 11.69 17.03 60.79
CA PHE A 92 11.83 15.74 61.45
C PHE A 92 13.25 15.16 61.33
N ALA A 93 13.90 15.31 60.18
CA ALA A 93 15.28 14.87 60.00
C ALA A 93 16.24 15.62 60.93
N ILE A 94 16.06 16.94 61.07
CA ILE A 94 16.84 17.78 61.97
C ILE A 94 16.65 17.34 63.43
N ASP A 95 15.40 17.11 63.85
CA ASP A 95 15.09 16.63 65.19
C ASP A 95 15.75 15.27 65.51
N LEU A 96 15.82 14.37 64.54
CA LEU A 96 16.49 13.08 64.70
C LEU A 96 18.01 13.24 64.82
N ILE A 97 18.61 14.07 63.96
CA ILE A 97 20.06 14.33 63.98
C ILE A 97 20.46 14.98 65.30
N ASN A 98 19.70 15.97 65.78
CA ASN A 98 19.98 16.63 67.05
C ASN A 98 19.82 15.71 68.27
N LYS A 99 19.15 14.56 68.14
CA LYS A 99 19.01 13.53 69.18
C LYS A 99 20.06 12.42 69.08
N ASP A 100 20.78 12.34 67.96
CA ASP A 100 21.79 11.30 67.72
C ASP A 100 23.11 11.66 68.41
N PRO A 101 23.56 10.87 69.41
CA PRO A 101 24.81 11.17 70.12
C PRO A 101 26.07 10.90 69.28
N GLU A 102 25.98 10.14 68.19
CA GLU A 102 27.13 9.84 67.32
C GLU A 102 27.34 10.92 66.24
N LEU A 103 26.25 11.54 65.77
CA LEU A 103 26.27 12.52 64.69
C LEU A 103 26.12 13.95 65.21
N LEU A 104 27.21 14.73 65.10
CA LEU A 104 27.32 16.13 65.56
C LEU A 104 27.17 16.33 67.10
N PRO A 105 28.02 15.68 67.92
CA PRO A 105 27.96 15.88 69.36
C PRO A 105 28.23 17.35 69.74
N ASN A 106 27.38 17.91 70.61
CA ASN A 106 27.42 19.30 71.10
C ASN A 106 27.20 20.40 70.04
N ILE A 107 26.61 20.08 68.88
CA ILE A 107 26.23 21.06 67.85
C ILE A 107 24.78 20.84 67.48
N THR A 108 23.96 21.88 67.58
CA THR A 108 22.55 21.83 67.17
C THR A 108 22.38 22.31 65.73
N LEU A 109 21.65 21.56 64.91
CA LEU A 109 21.21 21.98 63.59
C LEU A 109 19.89 22.73 63.71
N GLY A 110 19.83 23.92 63.11
CA GLY A 110 18.62 24.70 62.87
C GLY A 110 18.29 24.79 61.38
N ALA A 111 17.20 25.44 61.04
CA ALA A 111 16.76 25.60 59.66
C ALA A 111 16.05 26.93 59.39
N ARG A 112 16.19 27.41 58.15
CA ARG A 112 15.40 28.50 57.60
C ARG A 112 14.74 28.03 56.32
N ILE A 113 13.42 27.83 56.36
CA ILE A 113 12.64 27.26 55.28
C ILE A 113 11.83 28.34 54.60
N LEU A 114 11.92 28.42 53.28
CA LEU A 114 11.22 29.39 52.44
C LEU A 114 10.30 28.67 51.45
N ASP A 115 9.15 29.29 51.18
CA ASP A 115 8.25 28.82 50.13
C ASP A 115 8.71 29.28 48.75
N THR A 116 8.73 28.36 47.79
CA THR A 116 9.05 28.67 46.39
C THR A 116 7.81 29.00 45.56
N CYS A 117 6.60 28.74 46.05
CA CYS A 117 5.32 28.90 45.34
C CYS A 117 5.29 28.32 43.92
N SER A 118 6.12 27.29 43.69
CA SER A 118 6.35 26.71 42.35
C SER A 118 6.69 27.76 41.26
N ARG A 119 7.28 28.90 41.63
CA ARG A 119 7.59 30.04 40.73
C ARG A 119 9.04 30.48 40.90
N ASP A 120 9.74 30.53 39.78
CA ASP A 120 11.18 30.77 39.69
C ASP A 120 11.57 32.20 40.11
N THR A 121 10.85 33.23 39.64
CA THR A 121 11.09 34.62 40.05
C THR A 121 10.86 34.86 41.54
N TYR A 122 9.79 34.27 42.09
CA TYR A 122 9.43 34.42 43.50
C TYR A 122 10.45 33.71 44.40
N ALA A 123 10.80 32.48 44.05
CA ALA A 123 11.80 31.71 44.80
C ALA A 123 13.19 32.37 44.78
N LEU A 124 13.57 33.00 43.67
CA LEU A 124 14.81 33.77 43.58
C LEU A 124 14.82 34.94 44.57
N GLU A 125 13.75 35.72 44.60
CA GLU A 125 13.58 36.85 45.52
C GLU A 125 13.67 36.40 46.98
N GLN A 126 12.97 35.31 47.33
CA GLN A 126 13.05 34.74 48.68
C GLN A 126 14.47 34.24 49.01
N SER A 127 15.15 33.61 48.05
CA SER A 127 16.50 33.06 48.26
C SER A 127 17.57 34.13 48.51
N LEU A 128 17.33 35.40 48.13
CA LEU A 128 18.21 36.51 48.51
C LEU A 128 18.34 36.65 50.03
N THR A 129 17.32 36.22 50.80
CA THR A 129 17.37 36.26 52.26
C THR A 129 18.38 35.28 52.87
N PHE A 130 18.80 34.24 52.14
CA PHE A 130 19.85 33.32 52.60
C PHE A 130 21.25 33.96 52.59
N VAL A 131 21.48 34.92 51.70
CA VAL A 131 22.79 35.59 51.55
C VAL A 131 22.87 36.93 52.26
N GLN A 132 21.74 37.43 52.81
CA GLN A 132 21.69 38.69 53.58
C GLN A 132 22.73 38.75 54.71
N ALA A 133 23.09 37.61 55.33
CA ALA A 133 24.10 37.56 56.38
C ALA A 133 25.54 37.66 55.91
N LEU A 134 25.79 37.47 54.61
CA LEU A 134 27.10 37.56 53.98
C LEU A 134 27.31 38.91 53.28
N ILE A 135 26.25 39.73 53.18
CA ILE A 135 26.31 41.09 52.66
C ILE A 135 26.54 42.01 53.87
N GLU A 136 27.77 42.53 54.01
CA GLU A 136 28.09 43.50 55.05
C GLU A 136 27.14 44.71 54.96
N ARG A 137 26.42 44.98 56.05
CA ARG A 137 25.67 46.23 56.20
C ARG A 137 26.51 47.19 57.05
N ASP A 138 26.89 48.31 56.46
CA ASP A 138 27.53 49.40 57.17
C ASP A 138 26.48 50.06 58.10
N GLY A 139 26.54 49.75 59.39
CA GLY A 139 25.54 50.15 60.39
C GLY A 139 25.73 51.58 60.91
N SER A 140 26.67 52.33 60.31
CA SER A 140 27.12 53.66 60.74
C SER A 140 26.09 54.78 60.49
N ASP A 141 25.13 54.58 59.58
CA ASP A 141 24.15 55.60 59.16
C ASP A 141 22.75 55.49 59.78
N VAL A 142 22.46 54.45 60.56
CA VAL A 142 21.11 54.22 61.11
C VAL A 142 21.02 54.73 62.55
N ARG A 143 20.24 55.79 62.79
CA ARG A 143 19.92 56.30 64.13
C ARG A 143 18.43 56.16 64.41
N CYS A 144 18.07 55.56 65.53
CA CYS A 144 16.67 55.53 65.97
C CYS A 144 16.22 56.94 66.34
N ALA A 145 14.95 57.28 66.05
CA ALA A 145 14.37 58.59 66.37
C ALA A 145 14.47 58.96 67.86
N ASN A 146 14.63 57.95 68.73
CA ASN A 146 14.72 58.08 70.18
C ASN A 146 16.16 58.19 70.71
N GLY A 147 17.18 58.14 69.82
CA GLY A 147 18.60 58.18 70.22
C GLY A 147 19.17 56.85 70.73
N ASP A 148 18.35 55.80 70.86
CA ASP A 148 18.80 54.45 71.19
C ASP A 148 19.64 53.84 70.05
N PRO A 149 20.61 52.95 70.37
CA PRO A 149 21.34 52.21 69.36
C PRO A 149 20.37 51.29 68.58
N PRO A 150 20.46 51.23 67.24
CA PRO A 150 19.65 50.33 66.44
C PRO A 150 19.93 48.86 66.83
N ILE A 151 18.86 48.12 67.13
CA ILE A 151 18.95 46.67 67.34
C ILE A 151 19.04 46.02 65.97
N PHE A 152 20.25 45.68 65.53
CA PHE A 152 20.45 44.83 64.36
C PHE A 152 20.28 43.38 64.77
N THR A 153 19.17 42.74 64.39
CA THR A 153 19.08 41.28 64.43
C THR A 153 20.10 40.73 63.43
N LYS A 154 21.09 39.99 63.92
CA LYS A 154 22.10 39.38 63.06
C LYS A 154 21.38 38.36 62.15
N PRO A 155 21.39 38.54 60.83
CA PRO A 155 20.78 37.57 59.92
C PRO A 155 21.48 36.20 60.05
N ASP A 156 20.71 35.13 59.91
CA ASP A 156 21.21 33.76 60.06
C ASP A 156 22.22 33.43 58.96
N LYS A 157 23.39 32.91 59.34
CA LYS A 157 24.39 32.44 58.38
C LYS A 157 23.99 31.05 57.87
N ILE A 158 23.57 30.98 56.60
CA ILE A 158 23.19 29.73 55.96
C ILE A 158 24.43 28.98 55.48
N VAL A 159 24.58 27.72 55.92
CA VAL A 159 25.77 26.91 55.63
C VAL A 159 25.57 25.98 54.42
N GLY A 160 24.33 25.76 54.01
CA GLY A 160 23.97 24.98 52.82
C GLY A 160 22.47 25.04 52.58
N VAL A 161 22.05 24.79 51.34
CA VAL A 161 20.63 24.84 50.94
C VAL A 161 20.16 23.49 50.45
N ILE A 162 19.02 23.03 50.96
CA ILE A 162 18.32 21.82 50.51
C ILE A 162 17.13 22.23 49.65
N GLY A 163 17.09 21.70 48.43
CA GLY A 163 16.14 22.11 47.39
C GLY A 163 16.82 22.88 46.25
N ALA A 164 16.09 23.50 45.34
CA ALA A 164 14.63 23.48 45.23
C ALA A 164 14.12 22.21 44.52
N ALA A 165 12.80 22.07 44.46
CA ALA A 165 12.15 20.98 43.75
C ALA A 165 12.22 21.16 42.22
N ALA A 166 11.76 22.30 41.71
CA ALA A 166 11.70 22.58 40.28
C ALA A 166 13.08 22.93 39.72
N SER A 167 13.46 22.34 38.58
CA SER A 167 14.76 22.57 37.95
C SER A 167 15.01 24.04 37.62
N SER A 168 14.00 24.76 37.12
CA SER A 168 14.11 26.21 36.83
C SER A 168 14.44 27.02 38.09
N VAL A 169 13.82 26.68 39.23
CA VAL A 169 14.11 27.33 40.52
C VAL A 169 15.54 27.01 40.96
N SER A 170 15.94 25.74 40.92
CA SER A 170 17.29 25.33 41.31
C SER A 170 18.36 26.02 40.47
N ILE A 171 18.15 26.17 39.17
CA ILE A 171 19.06 26.90 38.27
C ILE A 171 19.19 28.37 38.69
N MET A 172 18.08 29.05 38.97
CA MET A 172 18.11 30.46 39.38
C MET A 172 18.78 30.65 40.74
N VAL A 173 18.49 29.78 41.71
CA VAL A 173 19.06 29.84 43.06
C VAL A 173 20.55 29.49 43.06
N ALA A 174 20.97 28.43 42.34
CA ALA A 174 22.36 28.02 42.24
C ALA A 174 23.27 29.13 41.71
N ASN A 175 22.78 29.92 40.74
CA ASN A 175 23.51 31.06 40.18
C ASN A 175 23.83 32.15 41.22
N ILE A 176 23.00 32.32 42.26
CA ILE A 176 23.28 33.23 43.37
C ILE A 176 24.17 32.55 44.41
N LEU A 177 23.79 31.35 44.85
CA LEU A 177 24.48 30.64 45.93
C LEU A 177 25.96 30.37 45.61
N ARG A 178 26.30 30.10 44.35
CA ARG A 178 27.70 29.91 43.91
C ARG A 178 28.57 31.14 44.14
N LEU A 179 28.03 32.37 44.04
CA LEU A 179 28.79 33.61 44.28
C LEU A 179 29.26 33.71 45.74
N PHE A 180 28.46 33.16 46.64
CA PHE A 180 28.73 33.13 48.08
C PHE A 180 29.29 31.79 48.56
N LYS A 181 29.59 30.87 47.63
CA LYS A 181 30.11 29.52 47.89
C LYS A 181 29.22 28.72 48.84
N ILE A 182 27.90 28.87 48.72
CA ILE A 182 26.93 28.09 49.47
C ILE A 182 26.55 26.88 48.62
N PRO A 183 26.87 25.65 49.04
CA PRO A 183 26.48 24.45 48.31
C PRO A 183 24.98 24.17 48.43
N GLN A 184 24.42 23.65 47.34
CA GLN A 184 23.01 23.33 47.18
C GLN A 184 22.85 21.85 46.83
N ILE A 185 22.00 21.14 47.57
CA ILE A 185 21.63 19.75 47.27
C ILE A 185 20.14 19.69 46.92
N SER A 186 19.84 19.40 45.65
CA SER A 186 18.45 19.22 45.21
C SER A 186 17.97 17.77 45.39
N TYR A 187 16.71 17.64 45.79
CA TYR A 187 16.01 16.37 45.95
C TYR A 187 15.09 16.02 44.75
N ALA A 188 14.92 16.91 43.78
CA ALA A 188 13.98 16.68 42.67
C ALA A 188 14.29 17.41 41.35
N SER A 189 15.37 18.21 41.27
CA SER A 189 15.73 18.91 40.04
C SER A 189 16.55 18.02 39.11
N THR A 190 15.94 17.59 38.01
CA THR A 190 16.48 16.57 37.09
C THR A 190 16.97 17.15 35.75
N ALA A 191 16.93 18.48 35.55
CA ALA A 191 17.37 19.09 34.29
C ALA A 191 18.84 18.72 33.97
N PRO A 192 19.17 18.32 32.72
CA PRO A 192 20.52 17.91 32.34
C PRO A 192 21.57 19.03 32.48
N GLU A 193 21.18 20.28 32.28
CA GLU A 193 22.06 21.46 32.35
C GLU A 193 22.74 21.63 33.73
N LEU A 194 22.10 21.17 34.80
CA LEU A 194 22.62 21.26 36.17
C LEU A 194 23.82 20.34 36.42
N SER A 195 24.10 19.41 35.50
CA SER A 195 25.24 18.50 35.56
C SER A 195 26.53 19.12 35.01
N ASP A 196 26.46 20.34 34.46
CA ASP A 196 27.64 21.08 33.99
C ASP A 196 28.40 21.70 35.16
N ASN A 197 29.38 20.95 35.68
CA ASN A 197 30.26 21.37 36.76
C ASN A 197 31.06 22.65 36.48
N SER A 198 31.25 23.04 35.21
CA SER A 198 31.93 24.30 34.89
C SER A 198 31.09 25.53 35.26
N ARG A 199 29.76 25.35 35.29
CA ARG A 199 28.78 26.40 35.61
C ARG A 199 28.18 26.26 37.00
N TYR A 200 28.00 25.02 37.48
CA TYR A 200 27.28 24.69 38.71
C TYR A 200 28.14 23.87 39.69
N ASP A 201 29.35 24.33 39.96
CA ASP A 201 30.37 23.71 40.83
C ASP A 201 29.97 23.53 42.31
N PHE A 202 28.93 24.21 42.78
CA PHE A 202 28.35 24.09 44.13
C PHE A 202 26.98 23.39 44.15
N PHE A 203 26.55 22.81 43.03
CA PHE A 203 25.27 22.10 42.93
C PHE A 203 25.49 20.58 42.95
N SER A 204 24.63 19.86 43.65
CA SER A 204 24.57 18.40 43.59
C SER A 204 23.13 17.93 43.74
N ARG A 205 22.84 16.68 43.35
CA ARG A 205 21.49 16.12 43.49
C ARG A 205 21.50 14.62 43.73
N VAL A 206 20.53 14.19 44.53
CA VAL A 206 20.31 12.77 44.87
C VAL A 206 19.35 12.07 43.89
N VAL A 207 19.02 12.73 42.77
CA VAL A 207 18.16 12.21 41.71
C VAL A 207 18.91 12.22 40.38
N PRO A 208 18.67 11.24 39.50
CA PRO A 208 19.32 11.17 38.19
C PRO A 208 18.83 12.27 37.22
N PRO A 209 19.65 12.66 36.22
CA PRO A 209 19.24 13.56 35.15
C PRO A 209 18.15 12.99 34.24
N ASP A 210 17.42 13.90 33.58
CA ASP A 210 16.39 13.59 32.58
C ASP A 210 16.92 12.87 31.34
N SER A 211 18.23 12.91 31.07
CA SER A 211 18.84 12.13 29.98
C SER A 211 18.61 10.63 30.16
N TYR A 212 18.73 10.13 31.40
CA TYR A 212 18.41 8.74 31.71
C TYR A 212 16.90 8.48 31.65
N GLN A 213 16.06 9.46 31.99
CA GLN A 213 14.60 9.34 31.84
C GLN A 213 14.21 9.21 30.36
N ALA A 214 14.77 10.06 29.51
CA ALA A 214 14.53 10.03 28.07
C ALA A 214 14.95 8.70 27.45
N GLN A 215 16.10 8.15 27.86
CA GLN A 215 16.52 6.80 27.44
C GLN A 215 15.54 5.72 27.89
N ALA A 216 15.15 5.71 29.17
CA ALA A 216 14.19 4.74 29.69
C ALA A 216 12.84 4.81 28.96
N MET A 217 12.35 6.02 28.66
CA MET A 217 11.11 6.22 27.90
C MET A 217 11.25 5.76 26.45
N MET A 218 12.41 5.96 25.81
CA MET A 218 12.68 5.46 24.45
C MET A 218 12.69 3.91 24.41
N ASP A 219 13.32 3.28 25.40
CA ASP A 219 13.33 1.83 25.53
C ASP A 219 11.90 1.29 25.72
N ILE A 220 11.05 1.99 26.49
CA ILE A 220 9.63 1.63 26.66
C ILE A 220 8.90 1.72 25.32
N VAL A 221 9.05 2.84 24.58
CA VAL A 221 8.39 3.05 23.29
C VAL A 221 8.77 1.97 22.27
N THR A 222 10.05 1.63 22.20
CA THR A 222 10.56 0.59 21.29
C THR A 222 10.09 -0.80 21.71
N ALA A 223 10.07 -1.12 23.00
CA ALA A 223 9.53 -2.38 23.51
C ALA A 223 8.03 -2.56 23.24
N MET A 224 7.28 -1.46 23.12
CA MET A 224 5.85 -1.48 22.75
C MET A 224 5.59 -1.62 21.25
N GLY A 225 6.64 -1.63 20.42
CA GLY A 225 6.51 -1.66 18.96
C GLY A 225 5.93 -0.36 18.38
N TRP A 226 6.00 0.75 19.11
CA TRP A 226 5.54 2.05 18.64
C TRP A 226 6.62 2.73 17.82
N ASN A 227 6.28 3.17 16.61
CA ASN A 227 7.22 3.84 15.69
C ASN A 227 6.79 5.27 15.32
N TYR A 228 5.66 5.75 15.85
CA TYR A 228 5.13 7.08 15.57
C TYR A 228 4.51 7.67 16.84
N VAL A 229 5.16 8.68 17.40
CA VAL A 229 4.81 9.26 18.72
C VAL A 229 4.75 10.79 18.64
N SER A 230 4.00 11.42 19.54
CA SER A 230 4.04 12.88 19.74
C SER A 230 4.71 13.22 21.07
N THR A 231 5.35 14.38 21.17
CA THR A 231 5.98 14.84 22.42
C THR A 231 5.27 16.08 22.96
N LEU A 232 5.14 16.17 24.29
CA LEU A 232 4.56 17.32 24.99
C LEU A 232 5.47 17.76 26.13
N ALA A 233 5.93 19.01 26.09
CA ALA A 233 6.83 19.60 27.09
C ALA A 233 6.19 20.81 27.79
N SER A 234 6.37 20.93 29.11
CA SER A 234 6.21 22.24 29.78
C SER A 234 7.37 23.16 29.42
N GLU A 235 7.08 24.42 29.09
CA GLU A 235 8.09 25.42 28.76
C GLU A 235 9.05 25.66 29.94
N GLY A 236 10.35 25.65 29.66
CA GLY A 236 11.43 25.72 30.64
C GLY A 236 12.37 24.51 30.64
N ASN A 237 13.43 24.61 31.43
CA ASN A 237 14.63 23.75 31.34
C ASN A 237 14.42 22.29 31.78
N TYR A 238 13.25 21.94 32.32
CA TYR A 238 12.88 20.54 32.59
C TYR A 238 12.21 19.92 31.37
N GLY A 239 11.06 20.47 30.96
CA GLY A 239 10.25 19.90 29.90
C GLY A 239 10.94 19.91 28.54
N GLU A 240 11.57 21.04 28.19
CA GLU A 240 12.22 21.20 26.88
C GLU A 240 13.47 20.32 26.75
N SER A 241 14.35 20.33 27.76
CA SER A 241 15.58 19.54 27.74
C SER A 241 15.28 18.04 27.79
N GLY A 242 14.23 17.60 28.50
CA GLY A 242 13.79 16.20 28.50
C GLY A 242 13.27 15.73 27.13
N VAL A 243 12.43 16.54 26.47
CA VAL A 243 11.96 16.24 25.11
C VAL A 243 13.10 16.31 24.09
N GLU A 244 14.02 17.27 24.21
CA GLU A 244 15.18 17.39 23.33
C GLU A 244 16.10 16.15 23.44
N ALA A 245 16.37 15.68 24.66
CA ALA A 245 17.10 14.43 24.88
C ALA A 245 16.38 13.23 24.24
N PHE A 246 15.06 13.12 24.41
CA PHE A 246 14.28 12.06 23.77
C PHE A 246 14.34 12.13 22.24
N VAL A 247 14.21 13.33 21.67
CA VAL A 247 14.30 13.57 20.22
C VAL A 247 15.67 13.18 19.68
N HIS A 248 16.74 13.51 20.42
CA HIS A 248 18.10 13.16 20.06
C HIS A 248 18.29 11.64 20.00
N ILE A 249 17.92 10.93 21.07
CA ILE A 249 18.01 9.47 21.16
C ILE A 249 17.18 8.79 20.06
N SER A 250 15.99 9.32 19.76
CA SER A 250 15.13 8.82 18.67
C SER A 250 15.78 8.94 17.30
N ARG A 251 16.57 9.99 17.06
CA ARG A 251 17.31 10.20 15.80
C ARG A 251 18.52 9.28 15.69
N GLU A 252 19.24 9.05 16.79
CA GLU A 252 20.43 8.20 16.83
C GLU A 252 20.09 6.70 16.71
N THR A 253 19.10 6.25 17.48
CA THR A 253 18.67 4.84 17.48
C THR A 253 17.99 4.47 16.16
N GLY A 254 17.27 5.42 15.56
CA GLY A 254 16.38 5.16 14.44
C GLY A 254 15.14 4.34 14.84
N GLY A 255 14.17 4.25 13.94
CA GLY A 255 12.99 3.38 14.13
C GLY A 255 11.78 4.01 14.83
N VAL A 256 11.91 5.19 15.46
CA VAL A 256 10.79 5.97 16.00
C VAL A 256 10.77 7.35 15.37
N CYS A 257 9.62 7.78 14.86
CA CYS A 257 9.41 9.10 14.29
C CYS A 257 8.53 9.96 15.19
N ILE A 258 8.85 11.25 15.24
CA ILE A 258 8.13 12.24 16.03
C ILE A 258 7.13 12.94 15.12
N ALA A 259 5.85 12.71 15.36
CA ALA A 259 4.75 13.28 14.60
C ALA A 259 4.66 14.80 14.79
N GLN A 260 4.75 15.23 16.04
CA GLN A 260 4.76 16.63 16.44
C GLN A 260 5.38 16.78 17.83
N SER A 261 5.96 17.94 18.07
CA SER A 261 6.46 18.36 19.39
C SER A 261 5.75 19.62 19.82
N LEU A 262 4.92 19.52 20.84
CA LEU A 262 4.12 20.61 21.38
C LEU A 262 4.71 21.11 22.70
N LYS A 263 4.60 22.42 22.93
CA LYS A 263 5.03 23.08 24.18
C LYS A 263 3.83 23.69 24.89
N ILE A 264 3.78 23.51 26.21
CA ILE A 264 2.81 24.13 27.12
C ILE A 264 3.44 25.45 27.60
N PRO A 265 2.87 26.62 27.27
CA PRO A 265 3.43 27.91 27.68
C PRO A 265 3.49 28.05 29.21
N ARG A 266 4.48 28.77 29.74
CA ARG A 266 4.61 29.05 31.18
C ARG A 266 3.37 29.75 31.74
N GLU A 267 2.72 30.59 30.96
CA GLU A 267 1.48 31.29 31.35
C GLU A 267 0.37 31.01 30.34
N PRO A 268 -0.28 29.84 30.43
CA PRO A 268 -1.26 29.43 29.44
C PRO A 268 -2.50 30.33 29.49
N ARG A 269 -2.95 30.77 28.31
CA ARG A 269 -4.20 31.52 28.19
C ARG A 269 -5.40 30.57 28.36
N PRO A 270 -6.59 31.08 28.74
CA PRO A 270 -7.80 30.26 28.76
C PRO A 270 -8.02 29.55 27.41
N GLY A 271 -8.30 28.25 27.45
CA GLY A 271 -8.51 27.42 26.25
C GLY A 271 -7.23 26.95 25.54
N GLU A 272 -6.02 27.27 26.02
CA GLU A 272 -4.79 26.83 25.37
C GLU A 272 -4.60 25.30 25.44
N PHE A 273 -4.93 24.69 26.57
CA PHE A 273 -4.87 23.22 26.72
C PHE A 273 -5.81 22.50 25.75
N ASP A 274 -6.99 23.07 25.44
CA ASP A 274 -7.89 22.51 24.44
C ASP A 274 -7.30 22.57 23.03
N LYS A 275 -6.58 23.65 22.70
CA LYS A 275 -5.86 23.75 21.42
C LYS A 275 -4.73 22.74 21.32
N ILE A 276 -4.04 22.45 22.43
CA ILE A 276 -3.01 21.41 22.47
C ILE A 276 -3.63 20.06 22.13
N ILE A 277 -4.74 19.69 22.76
CA ILE A 277 -5.45 18.45 22.44
C ILE A 277 -5.89 18.40 20.97
N LYS A 278 -6.44 19.50 20.44
CA LYS A 278 -6.82 19.58 19.02
C LYS A 278 -5.63 19.40 18.07
N ARG A 279 -4.49 20.01 18.37
CA ARG A 279 -3.24 19.81 17.61
C ARG A 279 -2.75 18.36 17.70
N LEU A 280 -2.83 17.74 18.88
CA LEU A 280 -2.53 16.30 19.03
C LEU A 280 -3.38 15.43 18.11
N LEU A 281 -4.66 15.79 17.90
CA LEU A 281 -5.57 15.07 17.01
C LEU A 281 -5.28 15.26 15.50
N GLU A 282 -4.51 16.27 15.09
CA GLU A 282 -4.09 16.43 13.69
C GLU A 282 -3.23 15.25 13.21
N THR A 283 -2.56 14.55 14.14
CA THR A 283 -1.83 13.30 13.89
C THR A 283 -2.43 12.15 14.69
N SER A 284 -3.72 11.85 14.45
CA SER A 284 -4.50 10.82 15.17
C SER A 284 -3.89 9.42 15.23
N ASN A 285 -3.00 9.06 14.30
CA ASN A 285 -2.24 7.80 14.32
C ASN A 285 -1.12 7.79 15.38
N ALA A 286 -0.61 8.95 15.79
CA ALA A 286 0.37 9.11 16.86
C ALA A 286 -0.30 9.11 18.22
N ARG A 287 -0.85 7.96 18.62
CA ARG A 287 -1.59 7.79 19.88
C ARG A 287 -0.70 7.92 21.11
N ALA A 288 0.56 7.48 21.02
CA ALA A 288 1.52 7.58 22.11
C ALA A 288 2.05 9.01 22.29
N ILE A 289 1.85 9.57 23.48
CA ILE A 289 2.26 10.92 23.86
C ILE A 289 3.34 10.85 24.94
N ILE A 290 4.56 11.26 24.58
CA ILE A 290 5.72 11.33 25.47
C ILE A 290 5.71 12.67 26.18
N MET A 291 5.56 12.66 27.51
CA MET A 291 5.27 13.86 28.30
C MET A 291 6.35 14.18 29.33
N PHE A 292 7.02 15.31 29.13
CA PHE A 292 7.87 15.97 30.12
C PHE A 292 7.20 17.28 30.56
N ALA A 293 6.20 17.16 31.44
CA ALA A 293 5.41 18.28 31.90
C ALA A 293 5.38 18.36 33.44
N ASN A 294 5.11 19.54 33.98
CA ASN A 294 4.92 19.72 35.42
C ASN A 294 3.60 19.07 35.89
N GLU A 295 3.51 18.73 37.16
CA GLU A 295 2.30 18.12 37.76
C GLU A 295 1.02 18.93 37.50
N ASP A 296 1.11 20.25 37.67
CA ASP A 296 -0.03 21.16 37.47
C ASP A 296 -0.48 21.20 36.00
N ASP A 297 0.47 21.10 35.05
CA ASP A 297 0.20 21.07 33.62
C ASP A 297 -0.40 19.72 33.18
N ILE A 298 0.13 18.60 33.70
CA ILE A 298 -0.41 17.25 33.44
C ILE A 298 -1.88 17.19 33.83
N ARG A 299 -2.23 17.71 35.01
CA ARG A 299 -3.62 17.75 35.49
C ARG A 299 -4.53 18.51 34.50
N ARG A 300 -4.08 19.65 34.00
CA ARG A 300 -4.84 20.49 33.05
C ARG A 300 -4.94 19.86 31.66
N VAL A 301 -3.91 19.14 31.21
CA VAL A 301 -3.91 18.39 29.95
C VAL A 301 -4.90 17.23 29.99
N LEU A 302 -4.91 16.44 31.07
CA LEU A 302 -5.84 15.33 31.24
C LEU A 302 -7.29 15.81 31.34
N ASP A 303 -7.54 16.93 32.04
CA ASP A 303 -8.86 17.57 32.07
C ASP A 303 -9.28 18.07 30.67
N ALA A 304 -8.38 18.72 29.92
CA ALA A 304 -8.67 19.12 28.55
C ALA A 304 -8.97 17.92 27.63
N ALA A 305 -8.25 16.81 27.77
CA ALA A 305 -8.53 15.58 27.02
C ALA A 305 -9.90 15.00 27.38
N LYS A 306 -10.30 15.05 28.66
CA LYS A 306 -11.65 14.70 29.13
C LYS A 306 -12.71 15.59 28.47
N ARG A 307 -12.53 16.91 28.51
CA ARG A 307 -13.46 17.91 27.96
C ARG A 307 -13.62 17.81 26.43
N ASN A 308 -12.58 17.37 25.71
CA ASN A 308 -12.62 17.13 24.27
C ASN A 308 -13.06 15.70 23.90
N ASN A 309 -13.61 14.92 24.83
CA ASN A 309 -14.08 13.54 24.63
C ASN A 309 -13.00 12.57 24.09
N GLN A 310 -11.72 12.80 24.40
CA GLN A 310 -10.60 11.95 23.94
C GLN A 310 -10.19 10.91 24.99
N THR A 311 -11.15 10.39 25.76
CA THR A 311 -10.88 9.37 26.77
C THR A 311 -10.53 8.05 26.11
N GLY A 312 -9.33 7.51 26.37
CA GLY A 312 -8.82 6.24 25.82
C GLY A 312 -8.25 6.32 24.40
N HIS A 313 -8.23 7.49 23.77
CA HIS A 313 -7.58 7.67 22.47
C HIS A 313 -6.06 7.72 22.63
N PHE A 314 -5.57 8.63 23.47
CA PHE A 314 -4.13 8.82 23.73
C PHE A 314 -3.58 7.77 24.71
N LEU A 315 -2.33 7.39 24.48
CA LEU A 315 -1.53 6.51 25.33
C LEU A 315 -0.44 7.38 25.97
N TRP A 316 -0.57 7.65 27.26
CA TRP A 316 0.35 8.56 27.95
C TRP A 316 1.61 7.83 28.40
N VAL A 317 2.78 8.35 28.04
CA VAL A 317 4.07 7.96 28.63
C VAL A 317 4.65 9.20 29.30
N ALA A 318 4.77 9.20 30.62
CA ALA A 318 5.18 10.40 31.35
C ALA A 318 6.41 10.18 32.24
N SER A 319 7.16 11.26 32.39
CA SER A 319 8.31 11.39 33.29
C SER A 319 7.92 11.29 34.78
N ASP A 320 8.94 11.38 35.64
CA ASP A 320 8.81 11.24 37.09
C ASP A 320 7.97 12.33 37.76
N SER A 321 7.76 13.47 37.10
CA SER A 321 6.84 14.52 37.54
C SER A 321 5.43 13.98 37.81
N TRP A 322 4.96 13.04 36.98
CA TRP A 322 3.76 12.22 37.18
C TRP A 322 4.07 11.03 38.10
N GLY A 323 4.94 10.11 37.67
CA GLY A 323 5.26 8.89 38.42
C GLY A 323 4.02 8.17 38.96
N SER A 324 4.05 7.75 40.23
CA SER A 324 2.95 7.06 40.91
C SER A 324 2.01 8.00 41.71
N LYS A 325 1.92 9.28 41.33
CA LYS A 325 1.19 10.31 42.10
C LYS A 325 -0.29 10.34 41.72
N ILE A 326 -1.16 10.48 42.72
CA ILE A 326 -2.61 10.50 42.48
C ILE A 326 -3.11 11.90 42.08
N SER A 327 -2.48 12.98 42.58
CA SER A 327 -2.86 14.39 42.35
C SER A 327 -3.15 14.78 40.87
N PRO A 328 -2.31 14.41 39.88
CA PRO A 328 -2.61 14.69 38.47
C PRO A 328 -3.85 13.97 37.92
N VAL A 329 -4.28 12.89 38.56
CA VAL A 329 -5.28 11.92 38.04
C VAL A 329 -6.62 12.00 38.76
N ILE A 330 -6.69 12.60 39.95
CA ILE A 330 -7.95 12.77 40.70
C ILE A 330 -8.99 13.52 39.85
N GLY A 331 -10.14 12.89 39.63
CA GLY A 331 -11.26 13.42 38.84
C GLY A 331 -11.18 13.15 37.33
N GLN A 332 -10.10 12.52 36.87
CA GLN A 332 -9.80 12.23 35.46
C GLN A 332 -9.17 10.84 35.28
N GLU A 333 -9.51 9.90 36.16
CA GLU A 333 -8.98 8.54 36.25
C GLU A 333 -9.15 7.80 34.92
N ARG A 334 -10.33 7.90 34.30
CA ARG A 334 -10.65 7.24 33.02
C ARG A 334 -9.77 7.71 31.86
N VAL A 335 -9.23 8.93 31.93
CA VAL A 335 -8.35 9.48 30.88
C VAL A 335 -6.91 9.01 31.09
N ALA A 336 -6.52 8.79 32.35
CA ALA A 336 -5.21 8.28 32.74
C ALA A 336 -5.09 6.75 32.66
N GLU A 337 -6.18 6.02 32.46
CA GLU A 337 -6.17 4.56 32.35
C GLU A 337 -5.19 4.07 31.26
N GLY A 338 -4.29 3.18 31.63
CA GLY A 338 -3.23 2.65 30.75
C GLY A 338 -2.01 3.56 30.63
N ALA A 339 -1.98 4.74 31.29
CA ALA A 339 -0.81 5.61 31.30
C ALA A 339 0.39 4.89 31.92
N ILE A 340 1.54 5.00 31.25
CA ILE A 340 2.83 4.47 31.69
C ILE A 340 3.64 5.62 32.25
N THR A 341 4.15 5.47 33.46
CA THR A 341 4.95 6.50 34.11
C THR A 341 6.21 5.88 34.69
N ILE A 342 7.27 6.66 34.77
CA ILE A 342 8.52 6.25 35.41
C ILE A 342 8.68 7.00 36.73
N LEU A 343 9.38 6.41 37.70
CA LEU A 343 9.76 7.09 38.93
C LEU A 343 11.14 6.59 39.36
N PRO A 344 12.06 7.45 39.81
CA PRO A 344 13.33 7.02 40.37
C PRO A 344 13.12 5.98 41.47
N LYS A 345 13.88 4.88 41.41
CA LYS A 345 13.74 3.76 42.34
C LYS A 345 14.03 4.23 43.77
N ARG A 346 13.07 4.08 44.66
CA ARG A 346 13.18 4.46 46.08
C ARG A 346 13.39 3.21 46.91
N ALA A 347 14.42 3.18 47.74
CA ALA A 347 14.58 2.12 48.72
C ALA A 347 13.57 2.31 49.89
N SER A 348 13.03 1.21 50.41
CA SER A 348 12.15 1.23 51.58
C SER A 348 12.98 1.40 52.85
N VAL A 349 12.86 2.55 53.51
CA VAL A 349 13.35 2.69 54.89
C VAL A 349 12.27 2.17 55.81
N ASP A 350 12.59 1.15 56.60
CA ASP A 350 11.70 0.57 57.60
C ASP A 350 11.73 1.42 58.89
N VAL A 351 11.30 2.69 58.81
CA VAL A 351 11.10 3.55 60.01
C VAL A 351 9.78 3.21 60.73
N GLY A 352 9.15 2.09 60.38
CA GLY A 352 7.81 1.70 60.84
C GLY A 352 7.68 1.52 62.36
N LEU A 353 8.78 1.32 63.09
CA LEU A 353 8.74 1.09 64.53
C LEU A 353 8.75 2.36 65.39
N PHE A 354 9.15 3.53 64.87
CA PHE A 354 9.16 4.78 65.67
C PHE A 354 7.92 5.66 65.43
N PHE A 355 7.25 5.53 64.28
CA PHE A 355 6.12 6.38 63.89
C PHE A 355 4.79 6.08 64.60
N ILE A 356 4.61 4.89 65.18
CA ILE A 356 3.33 4.46 65.77
C ILE A 356 3.04 5.16 67.12
N ASN A 357 4.05 5.61 67.87
CA ASN A 357 3.82 6.08 69.24
C ASN A 357 3.57 7.59 69.40
N THR A 358 3.83 8.42 68.38
CA THR A 358 3.76 9.90 68.57
C THR A 358 2.49 10.53 67.98
N PHE A 359 1.84 9.93 66.98
CA PHE A 359 0.61 10.46 66.39
C PHE A 359 -0.53 9.45 66.47
N ASN A 360 -1.42 9.65 67.44
CA ASN A 360 -2.69 8.93 67.54
C ASN A 360 -3.60 9.27 66.34
N GLY A 361 -3.58 8.40 65.33
CA GLY A 361 -4.67 8.23 64.36
C GLY A 361 -4.75 9.27 63.23
N LYS A 362 -4.18 8.93 62.08
CA LYS A 362 -4.79 8.95 60.71
C LYS A 362 -3.72 8.66 59.64
N HIS A 363 -4.11 7.88 58.64
CA HIS A 363 -3.29 7.38 57.52
C HIS A 363 -2.43 8.46 56.83
N PHE A 364 -1.16 8.61 57.22
CA PHE A 364 -0.19 9.52 56.61
C PHE A 364 0.96 8.71 55.98
N TRP A 365 0.67 8.02 54.87
CA TRP A 365 1.64 7.17 54.18
C TRP A 365 2.20 7.89 52.94
N ASN A 366 3.36 8.54 53.10
CA ASN A 366 4.44 8.75 52.11
C ASN A 366 5.33 9.92 52.56
N PHE A 367 6.27 9.64 53.46
CA PHE A 367 7.35 10.55 53.81
C PHE A 367 8.27 10.75 52.59
N ASP A 368 8.67 11.99 52.26
CA ASP A 368 9.57 12.22 51.13
C ASP A 368 11.02 11.88 51.53
N LYS A 369 11.34 10.59 51.42
CA LYS A 369 12.62 9.95 51.80
C LYS A 369 13.85 10.66 51.25
N VAL A 370 13.70 11.32 50.10
CA VAL A 370 14.79 11.98 49.38
C VAL A 370 15.25 13.25 50.11
N VAL A 371 14.31 14.01 50.71
CA VAL A 371 14.64 15.19 51.52
C VAL A 371 15.36 14.77 52.80
N PHE A 372 14.88 13.70 53.45
CA PHE A 372 15.53 13.11 54.62
C PHE A 372 16.99 12.73 54.32
N ILE A 373 17.24 12.05 53.18
CA ILE A 373 18.60 11.72 52.73
C ILE A 373 19.44 12.99 52.54
N CYS A 374 18.92 14.03 51.86
CA CYS A 374 19.67 15.28 51.68
C CYS A 374 20.09 15.93 53.01
N VAL A 375 19.22 15.90 54.03
CA VAL A 375 19.53 16.46 55.36
C VAL A 375 20.60 15.62 56.06
N VAL A 376 20.46 14.29 56.04
CA VAL A 376 21.42 13.35 56.66
C VAL A 376 22.79 13.41 55.99
N GLU A 377 22.84 13.47 54.66
CA GLU A 377 24.07 13.63 53.88
C GLU A 377 24.78 14.94 54.23
N ARG A 378 24.02 16.03 54.38
CA ARG A 378 24.59 17.32 54.80
C ARG A 378 25.13 17.28 56.23
N ALA A 379 24.44 16.62 57.15
CA ALA A 379 24.91 16.43 58.52
C ALA A 379 26.19 15.57 58.59
N HIS A 380 26.28 14.50 57.79
CA HIS A 380 27.49 13.70 57.66
C HIS A 380 28.68 14.50 57.12
N LEU A 381 28.44 15.34 56.09
CA LEU A 381 29.44 16.27 55.58
C LEU A 381 29.98 17.20 56.67
N ILE A 382 29.08 17.85 57.42
CA ILE A 382 29.45 18.77 58.51
C ILE A 382 30.22 18.01 59.60
N HIS A 383 29.79 16.80 59.95
CA HIS A 383 30.45 15.96 60.96
C HIS A 383 31.88 15.57 60.53
N GLN A 384 32.09 15.17 59.27
CA GLN A 384 33.41 14.83 58.74
C GLN A 384 34.34 16.05 58.63
N MET A 385 33.80 17.22 58.29
CA MET A 385 34.54 18.49 58.30
C MET A 385 34.99 18.85 59.73
N ASN A 386 34.11 18.68 60.73
CA ASN A 386 34.43 18.95 62.13
C ASN A 386 35.49 17.99 62.69
N ASN A 387 35.45 16.71 62.30
CA ASN A 387 36.41 15.68 62.71
C ASN A 387 37.73 15.67 61.91
N ARG A 388 38.04 16.72 61.12
CA ARG A 388 39.29 16.91 60.36
C ARG A 388 39.71 15.76 59.42
N LYS A 389 38.78 14.85 59.05
CA LYS A 389 39.08 13.79 58.06
C LYS A 389 39.17 14.32 56.62
N CYS A 390 38.60 15.49 56.36
CA CYS A 390 38.82 16.27 55.13
C CYS A 390 39.78 17.44 55.40
N SER A 391 41.02 17.37 54.88
CA SER A 391 41.96 18.48 54.99
C SER A 391 41.63 19.54 53.95
N ILE A 392 41.29 20.76 54.39
CA ILE A 392 41.08 21.94 53.53
C ILE A 392 42.43 22.35 52.93
N LYS A 393 42.90 21.64 51.89
CA LYS A 393 43.75 22.26 50.87
C LYS A 393 42.82 22.99 49.91
N ARG A 394 43.34 24.09 49.37
CA ARG A 394 42.69 25.13 48.58
C ARG A 394 42.05 24.56 47.29
N SER A 395 40.98 23.78 47.40
CA SER A 395 40.13 23.27 46.32
C SER A 395 38.81 22.76 46.94
N THR A 396 37.80 23.62 46.86
CA THR A 396 36.33 23.38 46.90
C THR A 396 35.75 22.25 47.78
N GLU A 397 34.80 22.62 48.66
CA GLU A 397 33.91 21.71 49.41
C GLU A 397 33.28 20.59 48.56
N THR A 398 33.17 20.79 47.25
CA THR A 398 32.68 19.83 46.26
C THR A 398 33.48 18.52 46.25
N HIS A 399 34.80 18.54 46.48
CA HIS A 399 35.61 17.32 46.50
C HIS A 399 35.30 16.38 47.68
N CYS A 400 34.90 16.92 48.84
CA CYS A 400 34.49 16.07 49.97
C CYS A 400 33.08 15.47 49.76
N ALA A 401 32.19 16.15 49.04
CA ALA A 401 30.85 15.62 48.72
C ALA A 401 30.89 14.43 47.75
N VAL A 402 31.81 14.43 46.77
CA VAL A 402 31.97 13.34 45.79
C VAL A 402 32.57 12.06 46.42
N GLN A 403 33.25 12.17 47.56
CA GLN A 403 33.96 11.06 48.22
C GLN A 403 33.11 10.34 49.29
N ILE A 404 31.86 10.76 49.50
CA ILE A 404 30.98 10.21 50.52
C ILE A 404 30.18 9.04 49.95
N SER A 405 30.52 7.84 50.42
CA SER A 405 29.67 6.65 50.31
C SER A 405 29.05 6.36 51.67
N SER A 406 28.04 7.13 52.08
CA SER A 406 27.25 6.80 53.27
C SER A 406 26.27 5.68 52.93
N VAL A 407 26.09 4.75 53.86
CA VAL A 407 24.95 3.83 53.81
C VAL A 407 23.71 4.67 54.11
N GLY A 408 22.88 4.92 53.09
CA GLY A 408 21.64 5.66 53.28
C GLY A 408 20.71 4.92 54.25
N SER A 409 19.71 5.63 54.78
CA SER A 409 18.75 5.07 55.75
C SER A 409 18.02 3.81 55.28
N ALA A 410 18.06 3.48 53.99
CA ALA A 410 17.48 2.27 53.42
C ALA A 410 18.49 1.13 53.14
N GLY A 411 19.72 1.21 53.65
CA GLY A 411 20.76 0.19 53.48
C GLY A 411 21.48 0.18 52.13
N THR A 412 21.10 1.06 51.19
CA THR A 412 21.79 1.25 49.90
C THR A 412 22.78 2.41 49.96
N PRO A 413 24.02 2.26 49.43
CA PRO A 413 24.98 3.35 49.40
C PRO A 413 24.50 4.46 48.46
N VAL A 414 24.52 5.70 48.93
CA VAL A 414 24.32 6.90 48.09
C VAL A 414 25.66 7.19 47.42
N VAL A 415 25.67 7.23 46.08
CA VAL A 415 26.89 7.46 45.29
C VAL A 415 26.61 8.57 44.29
N PHE A 416 27.50 9.55 44.24
CA PHE A 416 27.50 10.61 43.24
C PHE A 416 28.54 10.31 42.16
N ASN A 417 28.23 10.63 40.91
CA ASN A 417 29.23 10.64 39.83
C ASN A 417 30.11 11.90 39.94
N GLU A 418 31.09 12.04 39.04
CA GLU A 418 31.98 13.21 38.97
C GLU A 418 31.21 14.54 38.79
N ASN A 419 29.99 14.50 38.26
CA ASN A 419 29.09 15.64 38.03
C ASN A 419 28.12 15.91 39.19
N GLY A 420 28.23 15.19 40.32
CA GLY A 420 27.33 15.37 41.46
C GLY A 420 25.92 14.80 41.26
N ASP A 421 25.73 13.86 40.32
CA ASP A 421 24.45 13.18 40.03
C ASP A 421 24.37 11.78 40.63
N ALA A 422 23.15 11.36 40.98
CA ALA A 422 22.84 9.97 41.29
C ALA A 422 22.68 9.10 40.01
N PRO A 423 22.96 7.77 40.08
CA PRO A 423 22.80 6.87 38.95
C PRO A 423 21.33 6.67 38.54
N GLY A 424 21.09 6.47 37.24
CA GLY A 424 19.76 6.26 36.66
C GLY A 424 19.18 4.89 37.02
N ARG A 425 18.21 4.85 37.94
CA ARG A 425 17.44 3.65 38.27
C ARG A 425 15.96 4.03 38.40
N TYR A 426 15.08 3.38 37.65
CA TYR A 426 13.65 3.70 37.64
C TYR A 426 12.78 2.47 37.86
N ASP A 427 11.69 2.66 38.57
CA ASP A 427 10.55 1.74 38.57
C ASP A 427 9.51 2.26 37.57
N ILE A 428 8.88 1.36 36.84
CA ILE A 428 7.92 1.67 35.77
C ILE A 428 6.54 1.27 36.26
N PHE A 429 5.61 2.22 36.21
CA PHE A 429 4.25 2.06 36.67
C PHE A 429 3.27 2.14 35.51
N GLN A 430 2.14 1.45 35.64
CA GLN A 430 0.98 1.66 34.81
C GLN A 430 -0.23 2.01 35.69
N TYR A 431 -1.01 3.01 35.30
CA TYR A 431 -2.26 3.32 35.97
C TYR A 431 -3.36 2.37 35.49
N GLN A 432 -3.81 1.48 36.37
CA GLN A 432 -4.78 0.44 36.06
C GLN A 432 -6.07 0.65 36.84
N ILE A 433 -7.20 0.56 36.16
CA ILE A 433 -8.53 0.59 36.77
C ILE A 433 -9.06 -0.84 36.72
N THR A 434 -9.25 -1.45 37.89
CA THR A 434 -10.04 -2.67 38.02
C THR A 434 -11.45 -2.32 38.51
N ASN A 435 -12.39 -3.26 38.38
CA ASN A 435 -13.79 -3.06 38.81
C ASN A 435 -13.97 -2.63 40.28
N ARG A 436 -12.92 -2.68 41.11
CA ARG A 436 -12.95 -2.35 42.55
C ARG A 436 -12.06 -1.17 42.95
N THR A 437 -10.93 -0.94 42.28
CA THR A 437 -9.93 0.07 42.66
C THR A 437 -9.18 0.63 41.45
N ALA A 438 -8.75 1.88 41.54
CA ALA A 438 -7.85 2.50 40.58
C ALA A 438 -6.50 2.76 41.26
N GLU A 439 -5.43 2.13 40.77
CA GLU A 439 -4.12 2.17 41.42
C GLU A 439 -2.97 2.15 40.40
N TYR A 440 -1.79 2.62 40.84
CA TYR A 440 -0.56 2.45 40.08
C TYR A 440 0.05 1.08 40.39
N ARG A 441 0.25 0.29 39.35
CA ARG A 441 0.89 -1.03 39.46
C ARG A 441 2.29 -0.99 38.86
N VAL A 442 3.26 -1.56 39.57
CA VAL A 442 4.63 -1.72 39.04
C VAL A 442 4.61 -2.77 37.94
N ILE A 443 4.95 -2.36 36.72
CA ILE A 443 5.00 -3.20 35.52
C ILE A 443 6.44 -3.49 35.07
N GLY A 444 7.44 -2.86 35.67
CA GLY A 444 8.84 -3.09 35.29
C GLY A 444 9.82 -2.22 36.05
N SER A 445 11.09 -2.33 35.68
CA SER A 445 12.18 -1.50 36.18
C SER A 445 13.20 -1.24 35.08
N TRP A 446 13.94 -0.14 35.20
CA TRP A 446 15.01 0.23 34.28
C TRP A 446 16.29 0.51 35.07
N THR A 447 17.37 -0.16 34.69
CA THR A 447 18.73 0.03 35.22
C THR A 447 19.71 -0.17 34.08
N ASP A 448 19.96 0.87 33.29
CA ASP A 448 20.67 0.86 31.99
C ASP A 448 20.04 -0.04 30.90
N LYS A 449 19.16 -0.97 31.29
CA LYS A 449 18.36 -1.85 30.46
C LYS A 449 16.94 -1.90 30.98
N LEU A 450 15.99 -2.01 30.06
CA LEU A 450 14.57 -2.15 30.35
C LEU A 450 14.19 -3.59 30.70
N HIS A 451 13.54 -3.77 31.85
CA HIS A 451 12.88 -5.01 32.25
C HIS A 451 11.39 -4.78 32.44
N LEU A 452 10.58 -5.19 31.44
CA LEU A 452 9.15 -4.91 31.38
C LEU A 452 8.33 -6.20 31.42
N LYS A 453 7.32 -6.26 32.28
CA LYS A 453 6.38 -7.38 32.39
C LYS A 453 5.13 -7.08 31.56
N VAL A 454 5.17 -7.42 30.28
CA VAL A 454 4.07 -7.15 29.33
C VAL A 454 2.76 -7.82 29.78
N GLU A 455 2.84 -9.02 30.34
CA GLU A 455 1.68 -9.76 30.87
C GLU A 455 0.98 -9.07 32.05
N ALA A 456 1.68 -8.20 32.78
CA ALA A 456 1.12 -7.46 33.90
C ALA A 456 0.38 -6.18 33.46
N MET A 457 0.44 -5.83 32.18
CA MET A 457 -0.18 -4.64 31.63
C MET A 457 -1.66 -4.82 31.37
N HIS A 458 -2.43 -3.74 31.54
CA HIS A 458 -3.86 -3.73 31.25
C HIS A 458 -4.24 -2.52 30.42
N TRP A 459 -5.04 -2.75 29.38
CA TRP A 459 -5.53 -1.73 28.46
C TRP A 459 -7.05 -1.72 28.44
N ARG A 460 -7.64 -0.54 28.24
CA ARG A 460 -9.09 -0.31 28.27
C ARG A 460 -9.88 -1.13 27.25
N THR A 461 -9.27 -1.51 26.11
CA THR A 461 -9.94 -2.26 25.03
C THR A 461 -10.25 -3.71 25.40
N GLY A 462 -9.80 -4.22 26.55
CA GLY A 462 -10.02 -5.61 26.99
C GLY A 462 -9.25 -6.67 26.19
N ASP A 463 -8.69 -6.28 25.04
CA ASP A 463 -7.76 -7.08 24.25
C ASP A 463 -6.37 -7.05 24.91
N PRO A 464 -5.72 -8.21 25.15
CA PRO A 464 -4.35 -8.29 25.63
C PRO A 464 -3.32 -7.75 24.61
N SER A 465 -3.71 -7.49 23.36
CA SER A 465 -2.81 -6.93 22.34
C SER A 465 -2.41 -5.48 22.66
N LEU A 466 -1.14 -5.14 22.37
CA LEU A 466 -0.61 -3.80 22.59
C LEU A 466 -1.28 -2.80 21.62
N PRO A 467 -1.85 -1.68 22.11
CA PRO A 467 -2.49 -0.71 21.24
C PRO A 467 -1.46 -0.07 20.30
N PRO A 468 -1.70 -0.01 18.98
CA PRO A 468 -0.70 0.47 18.03
C PRO A 468 -0.57 2.00 18.05
N SER A 469 0.66 2.49 17.92
CA SER A 469 1.00 3.89 17.60
C SER A 469 2.00 3.89 16.46
N VAL A 470 1.47 3.79 15.24
CA VAL A 470 2.26 3.66 14.00
C VAL A 470 1.80 4.64 12.94
N CYS A 471 2.72 5.16 12.12
CA CYS A 471 2.36 6.16 11.12
C CYS A 471 1.52 5.56 9.99
N SER A 472 2.01 4.45 9.44
CA SER A 472 1.42 3.74 8.31
C SER A 472 1.29 2.27 8.64
N PHE A 473 0.14 1.67 8.32
CA PHE A 473 -0.05 0.24 8.45
C PHE A 473 0.75 -0.54 7.39
N PRO A 474 1.03 -1.83 7.62
CA PRO A 474 1.62 -2.70 6.61
C PRO A 474 0.79 -2.71 5.31
N CYS A 475 1.47 -2.64 4.16
CA CYS A 475 0.81 -2.68 2.86
C CYS A 475 0.28 -4.08 2.54
N ARG A 476 -0.74 -4.16 1.68
CA ARG A 476 -1.31 -5.45 1.25
C ARG A 476 -0.37 -6.15 0.27
N THR A 477 -0.54 -7.45 0.11
CA THR A 477 0.18 -8.22 -0.92
C THR A 477 -0.11 -7.66 -2.30
N GLY A 478 0.93 -7.46 -3.12
CA GLY A 478 0.85 -6.82 -4.44
C GLY A 478 0.93 -5.29 -4.41
N GLU A 479 1.16 -4.70 -3.24
CA GLU A 479 1.45 -3.28 -3.04
C GLU A 479 2.87 -3.10 -2.52
N ARG A 480 3.53 -2.03 -2.95
CA ARG A 480 4.84 -1.61 -2.43
C ARG A 480 4.69 -0.40 -1.50
N LYS A 481 5.62 -0.29 -0.55
CA LYS A 481 5.80 0.85 0.33
C LYS A 481 6.51 1.97 -0.43
N LYS A 482 5.89 3.15 -0.47
CA LYS A 482 6.50 4.40 -0.93
C LYS A 482 6.67 5.34 0.25
N VAL A 483 7.90 5.50 0.69
CA VAL A 483 8.25 6.32 1.86
C VAL A 483 7.90 7.80 1.60
N VAL A 484 7.31 8.46 2.60
CA VAL A 484 7.00 9.88 2.57
C VAL A 484 8.28 10.69 2.70
N LYS A 485 8.48 11.69 1.83
CA LYS A 485 9.69 12.53 1.87
C LYS A 485 9.78 13.26 3.21
N GLY A 486 10.91 13.09 3.90
CA GLY A 486 11.20 13.76 5.17
C GLY A 486 10.72 13.02 6.43
N VAL A 487 9.92 11.95 6.31
CA VAL A 487 9.45 11.15 7.48
C VAL A 487 9.62 9.65 7.19
N PRO A 488 10.75 9.03 7.62
CA PRO A 488 11.11 7.68 7.20
C PRO A 488 10.16 6.58 7.69
N CYS A 489 9.46 6.78 8.80
CA CYS A 489 8.52 5.78 9.36
C CYS A 489 7.14 5.80 8.67
N CYS A 490 6.89 6.74 7.77
CA CYS A 490 5.62 6.89 7.08
C CYS A 490 5.76 6.46 5.63
N TRP A 491 4.82 5.65 5.16
CA TRP A 491 4.75 5.22 3.75
C TRP A 491 3.32 5.20 3.23
N HIS A 492 3.18 5.36 1.93
CA HIS A 492 1.95 5.06 1.19
C HIS A 492 2.07 3.71 0.51
N CYS A 493 0.98 2.98 0.46
CA CYS A 493 0.91 1.72 -0.25
C CYS A 493 0.49 1.99 -1.69
N GLU A 494 1.37 1.66 -2.64
CA GLU A 494 1.10 1.78 -4.07
C GLU A 494 1.02 0.38 -4.69
N ARG A 495 -0.08 0.09 -5.37
CA ARG A 495 -0.26 -1.19 -6.05
C ARG A 495 0.67 -1.28 -7.26
N CYS A 496 1.33 -2.42 -7.45
CA CYS A 496 2.07 -2.67 -8.69
C CYS A 496 1.08 -2.75 -9.87
N GLU A 497 1.27 -1.96 -10.92
CA GLU A 497 0.35 -1.88 -12.07
C GLU A 497 0.91 -2.55 -13.35
N GLY A 498 -0.01 -2.91 -14.26
CA GLY A 498 0.36 -3.56 -15.53
C GLY A 498 1.03 -4.91 -15.31
N TYR A 499 2.13 -5.17 -16.03
CA TYR A 499 2.94 -6.39 -15.94
C TYR A 499 3.96 -6.36 -14.81
N HIS A 500 3.83 -5.43 -13.86
CA HIS A 500 4.70 -5.40 -12.70
C HIS A 500 4.16 -6.26 -11.56
N TYR A 501 5.08 -6.94 -10.87
CA TYR A 501 4.84 -7.70 -9.65
C TYR A 501 5.68 -7.13 -8.50
N GLN A 502 5.29 -7.42 -7.28
CA GLN A 502 5.98 -7.02 -6.06
C GLN A 502 7.22 -7.91 -5.86
N ALA A 503 8.40 -7.41 -6.24
CA ALA A 503 9.67 -8.09 -6.03
C ALA A 503 10.17 -7.91 -4.59
N SER A 504 9.92 -6.74 -4.00
CA SER A 504 10.24 -6.46 -2.60
C SER A 504 9.17 -5.59 -1.95
N GLU A 505 9.30 -5.33 -0.66
CA GLU A 505 8.41 -4.38 0.03
C GLU A 505 8.47 -2.95 -0.54
N PHE A 506 9.54 -2.57 -1.27
CA PHE A 506 9.74 -1.21 -1.77
C PHE A 506 9.74 -1.10 -3.30
N THR A 507 9.90 -2.21 -4.01
CA THR A 507 10.09 -2.24 -5.47
C THR A 507 9.07 -3.14 -6.18
N CYS A 508 8.55 -2.63 -7.29
CA CYS A 508 7.81 -3.42 -8.27
C CYS A 508 8.72 -3.65 -9.48
N GLU A 509 8.79 -4.88 -9.99
CA GLU A 509 9.58 -5.24 -11.15
C GLU A 509 8.70 -5.76 -12.28
N LEU A 510 9.17 -5.64 -13.52
CA LEU A 510 8.44 -6.07 -14.71
C LEU A 510 8.61 -7.58 -14.94
N CYS A 511 7.51 -8.30 -15.15
CA CYS A 511 7.58 -9.71 -15.54
C CYS A 511 8.23 -9.89 -16.92
N PRO A 512 8.92 -11.02 -17.16
CA PRO A 512 9.45 -11.39 -18.47
C PRO A 512 8.38 -11.35 -19.57
N TYR A 513 8.80 -11.21 -20.83
CA TYR A 513 7.89 -11.01 -21.97
C TYR A 513 6.90 -12.18 -22.17
N GLU A 514 7.28 -13.41 -21.84
CA GLU A 514 6.43 -14.62 -21.98
C GLU A 514 5.52 -14.85 -20.76
N MET A 515 5.62 -13.98 -19.75
CA MET A 515 4.95 -14.12 -18.47
C MET A 515 4.08 -12.90 -18.15
N ARG A 516 3.15 -13.12 -17.22
CA ARG A 516 2.24 -12.13 -16.65
C ARG A 516 2.22 -12.26 -15.12
N PRO A 517 1.91 -11.20 -14.37
CA PRO A 517 1.80 -11.29 -12.92
C PRO A 517 0.67 -12.25 -12.50
N ASP A 518 0.84 -12.91 -11.35
CA ASP A 518 -0.19 -13.68 -10.66
C ASP A 518 -1.32 -12.78 -10.10
N LEU A 519 -2.39 -13.39 -9.60
CA LEU A 519 -3.56 -12.66 -9.07
C LEU A 519 -3.17 -11.76 -7.88
N ASN A 520 -2.23 -12.23 -7.04
CA ASN A 520 -1.74 -11.50 -5.87
C ASN A 520 -0.56 -10.57 -6.22
N ARG A 521 -0.09 -10.55 -7.47
CA ARG A 521 1.07 -9.78 -7.95
C ARG A 521 2.32 -9.99 -7.11
N THR A 522 2.53 -11.20 -6.60
CA THR A 522 3.72 -11.63 -5.86
C THR A 522 4.75 -12.32 -6.74
N GLY A 523 4.37 -12.74 -7.95
CA GLY A 523 5.26 -13.42 -8.88
C GLY A 523 4.74 -13.40 -10.31
N CYS A 524 5.44 -14.08 -11.20
CA CYS A 524 5.10 -14.18 -12.61
C CYS A 524 4.67 -15.61 -12.98
N VAL A 525 3.60 -15.72 -13.75
CA VAL A 525 3.06 -16.97 -14.29
C VAL A 525 3.07 -16.91 -15.83
N PRO A 526 3.21 -18.04 -16.53
CA PRO A 526 3.23 -18.05 -17.99
C PRO A 526 1.89 -17.54 -18.57
N ILE A 527 1.98 -16.83 -19.70
CA ILE A 527 0.80 -16.37 -20.44
C ILE A 527 0.11 -17.59 -21.09
N PRO A 528 -1.21 -17.77 -20.94
CA PRO A 528 -1.92 -18.89 -21.52
C PRO A 528 -1.88 -18.84 -23.06
N ILE A 529 -1.63 -20.00 -23.67
CA ILE A 529 -1.55 -20.14 -25.12
C ILE A 529 -2.92 -20.56 -25.66
N ILE A 530 -3.41 -19.87 -26.69
CA ILE A 530 -4.61 -20.21 -27.44
C ILE A 530 -4.23 -20.89 -28.75
N LYS A 531 -5.01 -21.91 -29.10
CA LYS A 531 -4.93 -22.66 -30.35
C LYS A 531 -6.30 -22.73 -31.01
N LEU A 532 -6.35 -22.96 -32.32
CA LEU A 532 -7.60 -23.23 -33.02
C LEU A 532 -8.12 -24.60 -32.60
N GLU A 533 -9.25 -24.63 -31.91
CA GLU A 533 -9.89 -25.87 -31.46
C GLU A 533 -10.96 -26.32 -32.47
N TRP A 534 -11.09 -27.64 -32.65
CA TRP A 534 -12.01 -28.24 -33.63
C TRP A 534 -13.48 -27.88 -33.41
N HIS A 535 -13.86 -27.53 -32.18
CA HIS A 535 -15.22 -27.13 -31.83
C HIS A 535 -15.49 -25.63 -32.07
N SER A 536 -14.50 -24.86 -32.50
CA SER A 536 -14.69 -23.46 -32.87
C SER A 536 -15.63 -23.36 -34.07
N PRO A 537 -16.62 -22.43 -34.07
CA PRO A 537 -17.50 -22.21 -35.22
C PRO A 537 -16.73 -21.98 -36.53
N TRP A 538 -15.57 -21.34 -36.44
CA TRP A 538 -14.66 -21.06 -37.54
C TRP A 538 -14.06 -22.31 -38.19
N ALA A 539 -13.94 -23.42 -37.45
CA ALA A 539 -13.41 -24.70 -37.92
C ALA A 539 -14.50 -25.67 -38.39
N ILE A 540 -15.69 -25.64 -37.78
CA ILE A 540 -16.78 -26.58 -38.07
C ILE A 540 -17.26 -26.46 -39.53
N VAL A 541 -17.46 -25.24 -40.03
CA VAL A 541 -18.02 -25.00 -41.37
C VAL A 541 -17.11 -25.55 -42.48
N PRO A 542 -15.79 -25.21 -42.54
CA PRO A 542 -14.90 -25.78 -43.55
C PRO A 542 -14.75 -27.31 -43.48
N VAL A 543 -14.71 -27.88 -42.27
CA VAL A 543 -14.61 -29.33 -42.06
C VAL A 543 -15.81 -30.05 -42.63
N PHE A 544 -17.02 -29.55 -42.36
CA PHE A 544 -18.26 -30.13 -42.88
C PHE A 544 -18.30 -30.15 -44.41
N ILE A 545 -17.96 -29.02 -45.04
CA ILE A 545 -17.90 -28.92 -46.51
C ILE A 545 -16.86 -29.92 -47.08
N SER A 546 -15.71 -30.03 -46.42
CA SER A 546 -14.63 -30.93 -46.86
C SER A 546 -14.99 -32.40 -46.71
N MET A 547 -15.68 -32.78 -45.64
CA MET A 547 -16.18 -34.16 -45.45
C MET A 547 -17.17 -34.55 -46.56
N LEU A 548 -18.15 -33.69 -46.85
CA LEU A 548 -19.08 -33.93 -47.96
C LEU A 548 -18.36 -34.00 -49.31
N GLY A 549 -17.37 -33.13 -49.53
CA GLY A 549 -16.53 -33.12 -50.73
C GLY A 549 -15.73 -34.40 -50.93
N ILE A 550 -15.12 -34.93 -49.86
CA ILE A 550 -14.35 -36.20 -49.89
C ILE A 550 -15.28 -37.38 -50.23
N ILE A 551 -16.45 -37.45 -49.59
CA ILE A 551 -17.44 -38.51 -49.85
C ILE A 551 -17.90 -38.45 -51.31
N ALA A 552 -18.29 -37.27 -51.78
CA ALA A 552 -18.72 -37.07 -53.16
C ALA A 552 -17.60 -37.40 -54.17
N THR A 553 -16.37 -36.94 -53.92
CA THR A 553 -15.22 -37.20 -54.82
C THR A 553 -14.89 -38.70 -54.87
N SER A 554 -14.91 -39.38 -53.72
CA SER A 554 -14.69 -40.82 -53.64
C SER A 554 -15.76 -41.60 -54.40
N PHE A 555 -17.03 -41.20 -54.29
CA PHE A 555 -18.14 -41.77 -55.06
C PHE A 555 -17.92 -41.61 -56.59
N VAL A 556 -17.50 -40.43 -57.04
CA VAL A 556 -17.18 -40.20 -58.47
C VAL A 556 -15.98 -41.04 -58.91
N ILE A 557 -14.90 -41.13 -58.12
CA ILE A 557 -13.72 -41.95 -58.43
C ILE A 557 -14.12 -43.42 -58.58
N VAL A 558 -14.84 -43.98 -57.60
CA VAL A 558 -15.30 -45.38 -57.62
C VAL A 558 -16.18 -45.65 -58.84
N THR A 559 -17.09 -44.74 -59.17
CA THR A 559 -17.94 -44.87 -60.36
C THR A 559 -17.11 -44.86 -61.64
N PHE A 560 -16.15 -43.94 -61.77
CA PHE A 560 -15.29 -43.84 -62.95
C PHE A 560 -14.34 -45.05 -63.10
N VAL A 561 -13.88 -45.64 -62.00
CA VAL A 561 -13.07 -46.87 -62.01
C VAL A 561 -13.93 -48.09 -62.35
N ARG A 562 -15.14 -48.19 -61.79
CA ARG A 562 -16.05 -49.33 -62.03
C ARG A 562 -16.58 -49.38 -63.48
N TYR A 563 -16.79 -48.22 -64.08
CA TYR A 563 -17.31 -48.04 -65.45
C TYR A 563 -16.22 -47.54 -66.41
N ASN A 564 -14.96 -47.90 -66.18
CA ASN A 564 -13.80 -47.38 -66.90
C ASN A 564 -13.82 -47.65 -68.43
N ASP A 565 -14.51 -48.70 -68.86
CA ASP A 565 -14.59 -49.07 -70.28
C ASP A 565 -15.74 -48.40 -71.03
N THR A 566 -16.59 -47.65 -70.33
CA THR A 566 -17.72 -46.94 -70.95
C THR A 566 -17.26 -45.84 -71.91
N PRO A 567 -17.97 -45.63 -73.03
CA PRO A 567 -17.58 -44.65 -74.04
C PRO A 567 -17.55 -43.22 -73.49
N ILE A 568 -18.38 -42.88 -72.50
CA ILE A 568 -18.40 -41.56 -71.84
C ILE A 568 -17.09 -41.30 -71.08
N VAL A 569 -16.62 -42.27 -70.28
CA VAL A 569 -15.38 -42.15 -69.50
C VAL A 569 -14.16 -42.12 -70.44
N ARG A 570 -14.15 -42.93 -71.49
CA ARG A 570 -13.08 -42.93 -72.51
C ARG A 570 -13.02 -41.63 -73.30
N ALA A 571 -14.16 -41.03 -73.65
CA ALA A 571 -14.23 -39.76 -74.39
C ALA A 571 -13.69 -38.57 -73.56
N SER A 572 -13.98 -38.55 -72.26
CA SER A 572 -13.51 -37.53 -71.30
C SER A 572 -11.97 -37.52 -71.10
N GLY A 573 -11.26 -38.54 -71.57
CA GLY A 573 -9.84 -38.74 -71.32
C GLY A 573 -9.60 -39.27 -69.91
N ARG A 574 -9.55 -40.61 -69.79
CA ARG A 574 -9.50 -41.36 -68.52
C ARG A 574 -8.40 -40.89 -67.59
N GLU A 575 -7.16 -40.94 -68.08
CA GLU A 575 -5.96 -40.60 -67.31
C GLU A 575 -6.02 -39.16 -66.76
N MET A 576 -6.37 -38.21 -67.62
CA MET A 576 -6.51 -36.80 -67.25
C MET A 576 -7.63 -36.57 -66.23
N SER A 577 -8.70 -37.36 -66.33
CA SER A 577 -9.84 -37.28 -65.41
C SER A 577 -9.48 -37.83 -64.03
N TYR A 578 -8.63 -38.85 -63.92
CA TYR A 578 -8.11 -39.36 -62.64
C TYR A 578 -7.12 -38.39 -61.99
N VAL A 579 -6.23 -37.75 -62.76
CA VAL A 579 -5.31 -36.73 -62.22
C VAL A 579 -6.10 -35.54 -61.65
N LEU A 580 -7.14 -35.08 -62.36
CA LEU A 580 -8.01 -34.00 -61.88
C LEU A 580 -8.79 -34.41 -60.61
N LEU A 581 -9.39 -35.61 -60.57
CA LEU A 581 -10.09 -36.10 -59.37
C LEU A 581 -9.15 -36.28 -58.17
N THR A 582 -7.90 -36.67 -58.40
CA THR A 582 -6.87 -36.74 -57.35
C THR A 582 -6.53 -35.34 -56.81
N GLY A 583 -6.42 -34.33 -57.68
CA GLY A 583 -6.26 -32.94 -57.27
C GLY A 583 -7.44 -32.42 -56.44
N ILE A 584 -8.68 -32.70 -56.87
CA ILE A 584 -9.91 -32.34 -56.13
C ILE A 584 -9.94 -33.01 -54.75
N PHE A 585 -9.59 -34.28 -54.66
CA PHE A 585 -9.49 -35.01 -53.39
C PHE A 585 -8.47 -34.36 -52.46
N LEU A 586 -7.27 -34.05 -52.96
CA LEU A 586 -6.22 -33.37 -52.18
C LEU A 586 -6.67 -31.98 -51.71
N CYS A 587 -7.42 -31.22 -52.50
CA CYS A 587 -7.98 -29.93 -52.09
C CYS A 587 -8.86 -30.02 -50.84
N TYR A 588 -9.68 -31.07 -50.71
CA TYR A 588 -10.50 -31.25 -49.51
C TYR A 588 -9.70 -31.79 -48.31
N VAL A 589 -8.68 -32.62 -48.54
CA VAL A 589 -7.81 -33.12 -47.47
C VAL A 589 -7.00 -32.00 -46.80
N ILE A 590 -6.59 -30.98 -47.57
CA ILE A 590 -5.84 -29.81 -47.05
C ILE A 590 -6.59 -29.08 -45.94
N THR A 591 -7.92 -29.05 -45.97
CA THR A 591 -8.72 -28.38 -44.93
C THR A 591 -8.43 -28.94 -43.54
N PHE A 592 -8.24 -30.26 -43.41
CA PHE A 592 -7.89 -30.88 -42.13
C PHE A 592 -6.48 -30.51 -41.68
N LEU A 593 -5.53 -30.46 -42.62
CA LEU A 593 -4.16 -30.07 -42.32
C LEU A 593 -4.09 -28.61 -41.84
N MET A 594 -4.89 -27.71 -42.42
CA MET A 594 -4.94 -26.29 -42.04
C MET A 594 -5.59 -26.03 -40.69
N ILE A 595 -6.45 -26.93 -40.20
CA ILE A 595 -7.15 -26.81 -38.91
C ILE A 595 -6.43 -27.59 -37.79
N ALA A 596 -5.70 -28.67 -38.13
CA ALA A 596 -4.97 -29.48 -37.17
C ALA A 596 -4.03 -28.64 -36.28
N THR A 597 -3.75 -29.11 -35.07
CA THR A 597 -2.85 -28.39 -34.17
C THR A 597 -1.48 -28.19 -34.82
N PRO A 598 -0.94 -26.96 -34.83
CA PRO A 598 0.34 -26.68 -35.46
C PRO A 598 1.45 -27.46 -34.75
N ASP A 599 2.14 -28.25 -35.54
CA ASP A 599 3.29 -29.06 -35.18
C ASP A 599 4.28 -28.97 -36.35
N VAL A 600 5.56 -29.26 -36.13
CA VAL A 600 6.58 -29.20 -37.19
C VAL A 600 6.17 -30.06 -38.39
N GLY A 601 5.61 -31.25 -38.14
CA GLY A 601 5.07 -32.11 -39.20
C GLY A 601 3.87 -31.49 -39.91
N VAL A 602 2.89 -30.98 -39.15
CA VAL A 602 1.68 -30.35 -39.70
C VAL A 602 2.01 -29.11 -40.51
N CYS A 603 2.90 -28.24 -40.03
CA CYS A 603 3.34 -27.04 -40.74
C CYS A 603 4.07 -27.38 -42.04
N SER A 604 4.88 -28.44 -42.04
CA SER A 604 5.52 -28.97 -43.25
C SER A 604 4.48 -29.46 -44.26
N LEU A 605 3.51 -30.27 -43.83
CA LEU A 605 2.47 -30.81 -44.71
C LEU A 605 1.56 -29.70 -45.26
N ARG A 606 1.22 -28.68 -44.45
CA ARG A 606 0.46 -27.49 -44.91
C ARG A 606 1.15 -26.82 -46.10
N ARG A 607 2.46 -26.58 -45.98
CA ARG A 607 3.27 -25.92 -47.02
C ARG A 607 3.36 -26.72 -48.31
N ILE A 608 3.45 -28.05 -48.22
CA ILE A 608 3.51 -28.95 -49.37
C ILE A 608 2.16 -29.00 -50.09
N PHE A 609 1.09 -29.33 -49.37
CA PHE A 609 -0.18 -29.66 -50.01
C PHE A 609 -0.95 -28.41 -50.48
N LEU A 610 -0.81 -27.27 -49.81
CA LEU A 610 -1.54 -26.03 -50.14
C LEU A 610 -1.41 -25.63 -51.61
N GLY A 611 -0.18 -25.62 -52.14
CA GLY A 611 0.07 -25.31 -53.55
C GLY A 611 -0.18 -26.50 -54.49
N LEU A 612 0.14 -27.72 -54.05
CA LEU A 612 0.07 -28.90 -54.91
C LEU A 612 -1.37 -29.31 -55.27
N GLY A 613 -2.33 -29.32 -54.33
CA GLY A 613 -3.71 -29.76 -54.64
C GLY A 613 -4.36 -28.96 -55.78
N MET A 614 -4.20 -27.63 -55.73
CA MET A 614 -4.67 -26.73 -56.78
C MET A 614 -3.89 -26.90 -58.08
N CYS A 615 -2.57 -27.10 -58.00
CA CYS A 615 -1.72 -27.33 -59.16
C CYS A 615 -2.12 -28.60 -59.93
N PHE A 616 -2.36 -29.72 -59.24
CA PHE A 616 -2.85 -30.96 -59.85
C PHE A 616 -4.17 -30.73 -60.61
N SER A 617 -5.10 -30.00 -59.99
CA SER A 617 -6.41 -29.70 -60.59
C SER A 617 -6.30 -28.82 -61.84
N TYR A 618 -5.59 -27.68 -61.73
CA TYR A 618 -5.49 -26.74 -62.85
C TYR A 618 -4.52 -27.20 -63.95
N ALA A 619 -3.45 -27.93 -63.65
CA ALA A 619 -2.59 -28.51 -64.69
C ALA A 619 -3.35 -29.54 -65.55
N ALA A 620 -4.20 -30.36 -64.92
CA ALA A 620 -5.04 -31.32 -65.63
C ALA A 620 -6.11 -30.62 -66.49
N LEU A 621 -6.78 -29.59 -65.95
CA LEU A 621 -7.75 -28.77 -66.69
C LEU A 621 -7.10 -28.01 -67.85
N LEU A 622 -5.90 -27.46 -67.65
CA LEU A 622 -5.14 -26.76 -68.70
C LEU A 622 -4.84 -27.70 -69.85
N THR A 623 -4.30 -28.87 -69.56
CA THR A 623 -3.93 -29.86 -70.57
C THR A 623 -5.16 -30.36 -71.32
N LYS A 624 -6.29 -30.55 -70.62
CA LYS A 624 -7.57 -30.94 -71.23
C LYS A 624 -8.13 -29.84 -72.15
N THR A 625 -8.08 -28.59 -71.73
CA THR A 625 -8.57 -27.44 -72.51
C THR A 625 -7.65 -27.15 -73.70
N ASN A 626 -6.33 -27.20 -73.50
CA ASN A 626 -5.33 -27.03 -74.55
C ASN A 626 -5.44 -28.12 -75.62
N ARG A 627 -5.70 -29.39 -75.22
CA ARG A 627 -6.01 -30.47 -76.17
C ARG A 627 -7.19 -30.11 -77.06
N ILE A 628 -8.30 -29.63 -76.49
CA ILE A 628 -9.49 -29.21 -77.26
C ILE A 628 -9.11 -28.09 -78.22
N HIS A 629 -8.44 -27.03 -77.75
CA HIS A 629 -8.01 -25.91 -78.58
C HIS A 629 -7.16 -26.36 -79.77
N ARG A 630 -6.16 -27.23 -79.55
CA ARG A 630 -5.26 -27.71 -80.60
C ARG A 630 -5.97 -28.55 -81.66
N ILE A 631 -6.95 -29.36 -81.26
CA ILE A 631 -7.75 -30.16 -82.20
C ILE A 631 -8.57 -29.25 -83.12
N PHE A 632 -9.24 -28.23 -82.58
CA PHE A 632 -10.06 -27.32 -83.38
C PHE A 632 -9.24 -26.35 -84.24
N GLU A 633 -8.15 -25.81 -83.69
CA GLU A 633 -7.33 -24.83 -84.41
C GLU A 633 -6.52 -25.46 -85.54
N GLN A 634 -6.02 -26.69 -85.35
CA GLN A 634 -5.37 -27.44 -86.42
C GLN A 634 -6.38 -27.98 -87.43
N GLY A 635 -7.58 -28.36 -86.99
CA GLY A 635 -8.68 -28.75 -87.89
C GLY A 635 -9.13 -27.65 -88.86
N LYS A 636 -8.89 -26.37 -88.54
CA LYS A 636 -9.08 -25.24 -89.48
C LYS A 636 -7.98 -25.12 -90.54
N LYS A 637 -6.79 -25.66 -90.28
CA LYS A 637 -5.57 -25.46 -91.11
C LYS A 637 -5.14 -26.69 -91.90
N SER A 638 -5.40 -27.92 -91.40
CA SER A 638 -4.97 -29.17 -92.03
C SER A 638 -5.81 -30.37 -91.56
N VAL A 639 -5.91 -31.40 -92.42
CA VAL A 639 -6.57 -32.69 -92.13
C VAL A 639 -5.66 -33.65 -91.34
N THR A 640 -4.40 -33.27 -91.09
CA THR A 640 -3.45 -34.08 -90.32
C THR A 640 -3.65 -33.93 -88.81
N ALA A 641 -3.52 -35.04 -88.08
CA ALA A 641 -3.66 -35.05 -86.63
C ALA A 641 -2.55 -34.20 -85.95
N PRO A 642 -2.90 -33.33 -84.98
CA PRO A 642 -1.92 -32.64 -84.15
C PRO A 642 -0.91 -33.57 -83.48
N ARG A 643 0.35 -33.11 -83.33
CA ARG A 643 1.36 -33.77 -82.48
C ARG A 643 0.87 -33.83 -81.02
N PHE A 644 1.34 -34.74 -80.16
CA PHE A 644 0.96 -34.79 -78.72
C PHE A 644 -0.55 -34.98 -78.39
N ILE A 645 -1.28 -35.80 -79.15
CA ILE A 645 -2.68 -36.19 -78.80
C ILE A 645 -2.71 -37.45 -77.92
N SER A 646 -1.62 -38.23 -77.89
CA SER A 646 -1.55 -39.48 -77.14
C SER A 646 -1.77 -39.24 -75.63
N PRO A 647 -2.53 -40.11 -74.93
CA PRO A 647 -2.69 -40.03 -73.47
C PRO A 647 -1.35 -39.96 -72.71
N ALA A 648 -0.33 -40.70 -73.17
CA ALA A 648 1.00 -40.66 -72.58
C ALA A 648 1.65 -39.26 -72.69
N SER A 649 1.55 -38.61 -73.85
CA SER A 649 2.08 -37.25 -74.03
C SER A 649 1.34 -36.20 -73.19
N GLN A 650 0.04 -36.40 -72.92
CA GLN A 650 -0.75 -35.50 -72.07
C GLN A 650 -0.38 -35.62 -70.60
N LEU A 651 -0.15 -36.86 -70.13
CA LEU A 651 0.36 -37.10 -68.78
C LEU A 651 1.74 -36.46 -68.59
N VAL A 652 2.66 -36.60 -69.55
CA VAL A 652 3.98 -35.97 -69.47
C VAL A 652 3.86 -34.45 -69.36
N ILE A 653 3.04 -33.79 -70.18
CA ILE A 653 2.83 -32.33 -70.09
C ILE A 653 2.28 -31.93 -68.71
N THR A 654 1.32 -32.69 -68.20
CA THR A 654 0.65 -32.41 -66.92
C THR A 654 1.62 -32.57 -65.75
N PHE A 655 2.36 -33.68 -65.71
CA PHE A 655 3.37 -33.91 -64.68
C PHE A 655 4.52 -32.91 -64.78
N SER A 656 4.94 -32.48 -65.97
CA SER A 656 5.93 -31.41 -66.11
C SER A 656 5.46 -30.09 -65.49
N LEU A 657 4.18 -29.71 -65.66
CA LEU A 657 3.62 -28.52 -65.01
C LEU A 657 3.55 -28.68 -63.48
N ILE A 658 3.17 -29.86 -62.98
CA ILE A 658 3.14 -30.15 -61.54
C ILE A 658 4.55 -30.14 -60.93
N SER A 659 5.55 -30.65 -61.65
CA SER A 659 6.95 -30.67 -61.22
C SER A 659 7.50 -29.27 -60.97
N VAL A 660 7.05 -28.25 -61.70
CA VAL A 660 7.45 -26.85 -61.47
C VAL A 660 7.03 -26.39 -60.05
N GLN A 661 5.79 -26.68 -59.65
CA GLN A 661 5.31 -26.36 -58.30
C GLN A 661 6.08 -27.14 -57.24
N LEU A 662 6.33 -28.42 -57.48
CA LEU A 662 7.02 -29.31 -56.55
C LEU A 662 8.48 -28.87 -56.32
N VAL A 663 9.21 -28.48 -57.37
CA VAL A 663 10.55 -27.89 -57.25
C VAL A 663 10.51 -26.58 -56.46
N GLY A 664 9.52 -25.70 -56.73
CA GLY A 664 9.34 -24.47 -55.98
C GLY A 664 9.15 -24.71 -54.47
N VAL A 665 8.36 -25.71 -54.10
CA VAL A 665 8.17 -26.11 -52.70
C VAL A 665 9.49 -26.59 -52.08
N PHE A 666 10.25 -27.47 -52.75
CA PHE A 666 11.54 -27.98 -52.23
C PHE A 666 12.58 -26.87 -52.04
N VAL A 667 12.68 -25.93 -52.98
CA VAL A 667 13.53 -24.74 -52.82
C VAL A 667 13.10 -23.93 -51.60
N TRP A 668 11.79 -23.76 -51.41
CA TRP A 668 11.24 -23.03 -50.26
C TRP A 668 11.62 -23.70 -48.93
N PHE A 669 11.55 -25.04 -48.83
CA PHE A 669 12.00 -25.79 -47.65
C PHE A 669 13.48 -25.63 -47.33
N ALA A 670 14.32 -25.49 -48.36
CA ALA A 670 15.77 -25.31 -48.18
C ALA A 670 16.13 -23.89 -47.70
N VAL A 671 15.39 -22.86 -48.15
CA VAL A 671 15.61 -21.46 -47.77
C VAL A 671 15.06 -21.17 -46.38
N ASP A 672 13.80 -21.53 -46.13
CA ASP A 672 13.09 -21.24 -44.88
C ASP A 672 12.50 -22.53 -44.30
N PRO A 673 13.16 -23.23 -43.37
CA PRO A 673 12.61 -24.43 -42.74
C PRO A 673 11.35 -24.12 -41.91
N PRO A 674 10.34 -25.01 -41.89
CA PRO A 674 9.10 -24.76 -41.14
C PRO A 674 9.32 -24.92 -39.63
N HIS A 675 9.09 -23.84 -38.89
CA HIS A 675 9.10 -23.81 -37.43
C HIS A 675 7.71 -23.49 -36.85
N ILE A 676 7.54 -23.79 -35.56
CA ILE A 676 6.39 -23.35 -34.77
C ILE A 676 6.79 -22.14 -33.94
N LEU A 677 5.94 -21.13 -33.88
CA LEU A 677 6.18 -19.91 -33.12
C LEU A 677 4.96 -19.59 -32.25
N VAL A 678 5.21 -19.16 -31.02
CA VAL A 678 4.19 -18.57 -30.16
C VAL A 678 4.30 -17.06 -30.29
N ASP A 679 3.26 -16.44 -30.85
CA ASP A 679 3.20 -14.99 -31.01
C ASP A 679 2.46 -14.37 -29.82
N TYR A 680 3.19 -13.60 -29.02
CA TYR A 680 2.64 -12.85 -27.89
C TYR A 680 2.36 -11.37 -28.24
N GLY A 681 2.72 -10.90 -29.44
CA GLY A 681 2.77 -9.48 -29.78
C GLY A 681 1.39 -8.80 -29.79
N GLU A 682 0.51 -9.23 -30.69
CA GLU A 682 -0.77 -8.53 -30.93
C GLU A 682 -1.81 -8.76 -29.81
N GLN A 683 -1.67 -9.81 -29.00
CA GLN A 683 -2.61 -10.17 -27.92
C GLN A 683 -2.07 -9.92 -26.50
N ARG A 684 -0.92 -9.25 -26.35
CA ARG A 684 -0.45 -8.71 -25.06
C ARG A 684 -1.21 -7.41 -24.74
N THR A 685 -2.47 -7.56 -24.36
CA THR A 685 -3.32 -6.43 -23.95
C THR A 685 -2.75 -5.69 -22.73
N GLN A 686 -3.16 -4.44 -22.53
CA GLN A 686 -2.77 -3.62 -21.38
C GLN A 686 -3.16 -4.26 -20.04
N ASN A 687 -4.26 -5.02 -20.02
CA ASN A 687 -4.62 -5.84 -18.88
C ASN A 687 -3.89 -7.19 -18.95
N PRO A 688 -2.99 -7.51 -17.99
CA PRO A 688 -2.23 -8.76 -18.00
C PRO A 688 -3.13 -10.00 -17.88
N MET A 689 -4.34 -9.88 -17.32
CA MET A 689 -5.24 -11.02 -17.16
C MET A 689 -5.89 -11.49 -18.46
N SER A 690 -5.99 -10.60 -19.45
CA SER A 690 -6.55 -10.91 -20.78
C SER A 690 -5.46 -11.25 -21.81
N ALA A 691 -4.19 -11.16 -21.44
CA ALA A 691 -3.07 -11.47 -22.31
C ALA A 691 -3.07 -12.96 -22.70
N ARG A 692 -2.90 -13.23 -23.99
CA ARG A 692 -2.83 -14.59 -24.57
C ARG A 692 -1.71 -14.66 -25.60
N GLY A 693 -1.08 -15.82 -25.69
CA GLY A 693 -0.16 -16.16 -26.79
C GLY A 693 -0.88 -16.99 -27.85
N VAL A 694 -0.61 -16.75 -29.13
CA VAL A 694 -1.19 -17.52 -30.23
C VAL A 694 -0.16 -18.50 -30.78
N LEU A 695 -0.48 -19.80 -30.76
CA LEU A 695 0.37 -20.82 -31.36
C LEU A 695 0.11 -20.90 -32.87
N LYS A 696 1.11 -20.57 -33.70
CA LYS A 696 1.01 -20.57 -35.17
C LYS A 696 2.24 -21.22 -35.83
N CYS A 697 2.11 -21.63 -37.09
CA CYS A 697 3.25 -21.99 -37.92
C CYS A 697 3.97 -20.70 -38.34
N ASP A 698 5.31 -20.72 -38.36
CA ASP A 698 6.11 -19.60 -38.85
C ASP A 698 6.08 -19.55 -40.39
N ILE A 699 5.02 -18.94 -40.92
CA ILE A 699 4.78 -18.78 -42.35
C ILE A 699 4.42 -17.31 -42.58
N SER A 700 5.23 -16.60 -43.36
CA SER A 700 4.93 -15.22 -43.73
C SER A 700 3.77 -15.14 -44.73
N ASP A 701 3.01 -14.03 -44.71
CA ASP A 701 1.93 -13.82 -45.69
C ASP A 701 2.47 -13.88 -47.13
N LEU A 702 3.69 -13.36 -47.34
CA LEU A 702 4.38 -13.41 -48.62
C LEU A 702 4.65 -14.86 -49.07
N SER A 703 5.09 -15.73 -48.15
CA SER A 703 5.27 -17.17 -48.43
C SER A 703 3.97 -17.83 -48.90
N LEU A 704 2.87 -17.50 -48.24
CA LEU A 704 1.56 -18.03 -48.57
C LEU A 704 1.13 -17.60 -49.99
N ILE A 705 1.28 -16.32 -50.32
CA ILE A 705 0.93 -15.76 -51.64
C ILE A 705 1.82 -16.36 -52.73
N CYS A 706 3.13 -16.43 -52.50
CA CYS A 706 4.08 -17.03 -53.44
C CYS A 706 3.73 -18.50 -53.72
N SER A 707 3.33 -19.26 -52.70
CA SER A 707 2.95 -20.68 -52.85
C SER A 707 1.69 -20.87 -53.70
N LEU A 708 0.75 -19.91 -53.66
CA LEU A 708 -0.48 -19.92 -54.45
C LEU A 708 -0.31 -19.26 -55.83
N GLY A 709 0.71 -18.43 -56.02
CA GLY A 709 0.91 -17.62 -57.22
C GLY A 709 0.98 -18.42 -58.51
N TYR A 710 1.72 -19.54 -58.54
CA TYR A 710 1.79 -20.40 -59.72
C TYR A 710 0.45 -21.09 -60.02
N SER A 711 -0.28 -21.53 -58.99
CA SER A 711 -1.63 -22.10 -59.15
C SER A 711 -2.63 -21.07 -59.70
N ILE A 712 -2.54 -19.80 -59.28
CA ILE A 712 -3.33 -18.70 -59.84
C ILE A 712 -2.94 -18.44 -61.30
N LEU A 713 -1.65 -18.45 -61.63
CA LEU A 713 -1.16 -18.30 -63.01
C LEU A 713 -1.70 -19.42 -63.92
N LEU A 714 -1.68 -20.68 -63.46
CA LEU A 714 -2.27 -21.80 -64.17
C LEU A 714 -3.77 -21.61 -64.38
N MET A 715 -4.50 -21.18 -63.34
CA MET A 715 -5.93 -20.88 -63.43
C MET A 715 -6.23 -19.80 -64.47
N VAL A 716 -5.52 -18.66 -64.45
CA VAL A 716 -5.71 -17.57 -65.43
C VAL A 716 -5.40 -18.07 -66.84
N THR A 717 -4.32 -18.83 -67.02
CA THR A 717 -3.95 -19.42 -68.31
C THR A 717 -5.05 -20.38 -68.81
N CYS A 718 -5.59 -21.23 -67.93
CA CYS A 718 -6.73 -22.10 -68.24
C CYS A 718 -7.94 -21.30 -68.70
N THR A 719 -8.26 -20.20 -68.03
CA THR A 719 -9.40 -19.33 -68.37
C THR A 719 -9.24 -18.71 -69.75
N VAL A 720 -8.03 -18.26 -70.12
CA VAL A 720 -7.73 -17.74 -71.46
C VAL A 720 -7.96 -18.82 -72.54
N TYR A 721 -7.47 -20.04 -72.32
CA TYR A 721 -7.71 -21.14 -73.25
C TYR A 721 -9.19 -21.55 -73.31
N ALA A 722 -9.90 -21.53 -72.17
CA ALA A 722 -11.34 -21.82 -72.12
C ALA A 722 -12.15 -20.82 -72.96
N ILE A 723 -11.79 -19.53 -72.90
CA ILE A 723 -12.38 -18.47 -73.75
C ILE A 723 -12.13 -18.78 -75.24
N LYS A 724 -10.90 -19.14 -75.61
CA LYS A 724 -10.56 -19.50 -77.00
C LYS A 724 -11.31 -20.74 -77.50
N THR A 725 -11.76 -21.62 -76.62
CA THR A 725 -12.53 -22.83 -76.96
C THR A 725 -14.05 -22.66 -76.91
N ARG A 726 -14.58 -21.45 -76.64
CA ARG A 726 -16.05 -21.21 -76.55
C ARG A 726 -16.79 -21.46 -77.88
N GLY A 727 -16.14 -21.23 -79.02
CA GLY A 727 -16.74 -21.39 -80.35
C GLY A 727 -16.80 -22.84 -80.87
N VAL A 728 -16.55 -23.83 -80.01
CA VAL A 728 -16.61 -25.26 -80.36
C VAL A 728 -18.08 -25.70 -80.51
N PRO A 729 -18.48 -26.35 -81.62
CA PRO A 729 -19.85 -26.80 -81.84
C PRO A 729 -20.30 -27.79 -80.75
N GLU A 730 -21.61 -27.78 -80.44
CA GLU A 730 -22.22 -28.53 -79.34
C GLU A 730 -22.04 -30.05 -79.44
N THR A 731 -21.62 -30.58 -80.58
CA THR A 731 -21.30 -32.01 -80.73
C THR A 731 -20.15 -32.47 -79.83
N PHE A 732 -19.28 -31.55 -79.36
CA PHE A 732 -18.29 -31.78 -78.31
C PHE A 732 -18.71 -31.09 -76.99
N ASN A 733 -19.76 -31.64 -76.38
CA ASN A 733 -20.46 -31.20 -75.15
C ASN A 733 -19.60 -30.93 -73.90
N GLU A 734 -18.28 -31.07 -73.97
CA GLU A 734 -17.37 -30.95 -72.82
C GLU A 734 -16.76 -29.55 -72.66
N ALA A 735 -16.70 -28.72 -73.72
CA ALA A 735 -16.04 -27.41 -73.67
C ALA A 735 -16.81 -26.35 -72.85
N LYS A 736 -18.15 -26.33 -72.92
CA LYS A 736 -19.01 -25.42 -72.16
C LYS A 736 -18.89 -25.59 -70.63
N PRO A 737 -19.04 -26.80 -70.06
CA PRO A 737 -18.90 -26.99 -68.60
C PRO A 737 -17.48 -26.70 -68.09
N ILE A 738 -16.44 -26.93 -68.90
CA ILE A 738 -15.07 -26.50 -68.59
C ILE A 738 -14.98 -24.98 -68.49
N GLY A 739 -15.56 -24.25 -69.45
CA GLY A 739 -15.63 -22.79 -69.41
C GLY A 739 -16.30 -22.26 -68.14
N PHE A 740 -17.49 -22.79 -67.81
CA PHE A 740 -18.20 -22.40 -66.58
C PHE A 740 -17.39 -22.66 -65.32
N THR A 741 -16.76 -23.84 -65.21
CA THR A 741 -15.88 -24.18 -64.10
C THR A 741 -14.75 -23.16 -63.93
N MET A 742 -14.09 -22.77 -65.03
CA MET A 742 -13.00 -21.80 -64.99
C MET A 742 -13.48 -20.39 -64.60
N TYR A 743 -14.63 -19.93 -65.10
CA TYR A 743 -15.14 -18.60 -64.74
C TYR A 743 -15.55 -18.50 -63.28
N THR A 744 -16.26 -19.50 -62.76
CA THR A 744 -16.70 -19.51 -61.36
C THR A 744 -15.51 -19.63 -60.41
N THR A 745 -14.51 -20.45 -60.73
CA THR A 745 -13.30 -20.57 -59.90
C THR A 745 -12.47 -19.29 -59.88
N CYS A 746 -12.35 -18.57 -61.01
CA CYS A 746 -11.73 -17.25 -61.03
C CYS A 746 -12.43 -16.23 -60.12
N ILE A 747 -13.78 -16.19 -60.10
CA ILE A 747 -14.54 -15.27 -59.24
C ILE A 747 -14.27 -15.57 -57.76
N ILE A 748 -14.23 -16.84 -57.36
CA ILE A 748 -13.92 -17.25 -55.98
C ILE A 748 -12.54 -16.74 -55.55
N TRP A 749 -11.52 -16.89 -56.40
CA TRP A 749 -10.16 -16.44 -56.09
C TRP A 749 -9.99 -14.93 -56.14
N LEU A 750 -10.72 -14.21 -57.00
CA LEU A 750 -10.76 -12.75 -57.00
C LEU A 750 -11.40 -12.19 -55.72
N ALA A 751 -12.39 -12.88 -55.15
CA ALA A 751 -13.00 -12.50 -53.87
C ALA A 751 -12.10 -12.83 -52.66
N PHE A 752 -11.31 -13.91 -52.73
CA PHE A 752 -10.40 -14.32 -51.65
C PHE A 752 -9.34 -13.27 -51.31
N ILE A 753 -8.67 -12.70 -52.33
CA ILE A 753 -7.54 -11.78 -52.16
C ILE A 753 -7.88 -10.56 -51.25
N PRO A 754 -8.94 -9.77 -51.52
CA PRO A 754 -9.26 -8.62 -50.68
C PRO A 754 -9.71 -9.02 -49.26
N ILE A 755 -10.36 -10.16 -49.07
CA ILE A 755 -10.77 -10.64 -47.73
C ILE A 755 -9.53 -11.05 -46.91
N PHE A 756 -8.55 -11.70 -47.54
CA PHE A 756 -7.32 -12.14 -46.88
C PHE A 756 -6.48 -10.98 -46.34
N PHE A 757 -6.33 -9.90 -47.13
CA PHE A 757 -5.56 -8.72 -46.71
C PHE A 757 -6.35 -7.74 -45.84
N GLY A 758 -7.66 -7.59 -46.08
CA GLY A 758 -8.51 -6.68 -45.31
C GLY A 758 -8.67 -7.07 -43.83
N THR A 759 -8.39 -8.33 -43.50
CA THR A 759 -8.53 -8.88 -42.14
C THR A 759 -7.23 -8.83 -41.32
N SER A 760 -6.15 -8.30 -41.91
CA SER A 760 -4.81 -8.21 -41.31
C SER A 760 -4.74 -7.36 -40.04
N GLN A 761 -5.70 -6.46 -39.81
CA GLN A 761 -5.76 -5.58 -38.63
C GLN A 761 -6.68 -6.10 -37.51
N SER A 762 -7.34 -7.25 -37.70
CA SER A 762 -8.32 -7.77 -36.73
C SER A 762 -7.66 -8.62 -35.64
N ALA A 763 -8.15 -8.53 -34.40
CA ALA A 763 -7.67 -9.36 -33.27
C ALA A 763 -7.91 -10.87 -33.48
N GLU A 764 -8.76 -11.22 -34.45
CA GLU A 764 -9.10 -12.59 -34.86
C GLU A 764 -8.48 -12.99 -36.20
N ARG A 765 -7.45 -12.27 -36.66
CA ARG A 765 -6.76 -12.46 -37.94
C ARG A 765 -6.49 -13.94 -38.27
N MET A 766 -5.94 -14.69 -37.31
CA MET A 766 -5.63 -16.12 -37.49
C MET A 766 -6.87 -16.94 -37.89
N TYR A 767 -7.99 -16.74 -37.20
CA TYR A 767 -9.24 -17.46 -37.42
C TYR A 767 -9.78 -17.14 -38.82
N ILE A 768 -9.87 -15.85 -39.14
CA ILE A 768 -10.51 -15.38 -40.37
C ILE A 768 -9.68 -15.76 -41.61
N GLN A 769 -8.35 -15.60 -41.57
CA GLN A 769 -7.48 -15.93 -42.71
C GLN A 769 -7.48 -17.43 -43.02
N THR A 770 -7.41 -18.28 -41.99
CA THR A 770 -7.40 -19.75 -42.16
C THR A 770 -8.74 -20.27 -42.67
N THR A 771 -9.86 -19.80 -42.11
CA THR A 771 -11.21 -20.20 -42.52
C THR A 771 -11.52 -19.72 -43.94
N THR A 772 -11.17 -18.49 -44.30
CA THR A 772 -11.43 -17.97 -45.65
C THR A 772 -10.66 -18.76 -46.71
N LEU A 773 -9.37 -19.05 -46.47
CA LEU A 773 -8.54 -19.83 -47.38
C LEU A 773 -9.10 -21.25 -47.60
N THR A 774 -9.47 -21.95 -46.52
CA THR A 774 -10.01 -23.32 -46.61
C THR A 774 -11.38 -23.39 -47.29
N ILE A 775 -12.24 -22.39 -47.07
CA ILE A 775 -13.53 -22.27 -47.76
C ILE A 775 -13.32 -22.02 -49.26
N SER A 776 -12.44 -21.09 -49.64
CA SER A 776 -12.15 -20.79 -51.05
C SER A 776 -11.61 -22.02 -51.80
N LEU A 777 -10.70 -22.78 -51.18
CA LEU A 777 -10.18 -24.04 -51.73
C LEU A 777 -11.29 -25.09 -51.92
N SER A 778 -12.11 -25.29 -50.88
CA SER A 778 -13.20 -26.27 -50.89
C SER A 778 -14.27 -25.92 -51.92
N LEU A 779 -14.65 -24.64 -52.04
CA LEU A 779 -15.62 -24.18 -53.04
C LEU A 779 -15.09 -24.37 -54.47
N SER A 780 -13.82 -24.07 -54.72
CA SER A 780 -13.20 -24.27 -56.04
C SER A 780 -13.21 -25.75 -56.46
N ALA A 781 -12.91 -26.65 -55.51
CA ALA A 781 -12.99 -28.09 -55.71
C ALA A 781 -14.44 -28.55 -55.98
N SER A 782 -15.42 -28.05 -55.21
CA SER A 782 -16.84 -28.37 -55.37
C SER A 782 -17.39 -27.95 -56.73
N VAL A 783 -17.01 -26.77 -57.21
CA VAL A 783 -17.40 -26.28 -58.55
C VAL A 783 -16.85 -27.20 -59.64
N SER A 784 -15.58 -27.61 -59.52
CA SER A 784 -14.93 -28.53 -60.46
C SER A 784 -15.59 -29.91 -60.48
N LEU A 785 -15.95 -30.45 -59.32
CA LEU A 785 -16.65 -31.72 -59.21
C LEU A 785 -18.08 -31.64 -59.77
N GLY A 786 -18.83 -30.61 -59.37
CA GLY A 786 -20.24 -30.41 -59.72
C GLY A 786 -20.45 -30.13 -61.21
N MET A 787 -19.67 -29.24 -61.82
CA MET A 787 -19.90 -28.85 -63.21
C MET A 787 -19.34 -29.85 -64.22
N LEU A 788 -18.24 -30.55 -63.90
CA LEU A 788 -17.55 -31.43 -64.87
C LEU A 788 -17.93 -32.91 -64.75
N TYR A 789 -18.21 -33.38 -63.54
CA TYR A 789 -18.35 -34.81 -63.27
C TYR A 789 -19.77 -35.23 -62.90
N MET A 790 -20.54 -34.41 -62.16
CA MET A 790 -21.92 -34.77 -61.82
C MET A 790 -22.79 -35.07 -63.05
N PRO A 791 -22.79 -34.28 -64.14
CA PRO A 791 -23.58 -34.61 -65.33
C PRO A 791 -23.18 -35.96 -65.95
N LYS A 792 -21.89 -36.32 -65.89
CA LYS A 792 -21.39 -37.58 -66.45
C LYS A 792 -21.76 -38.77 -65.58
N VAL A 793 -21.62 -38.65 -64.26
CA VAL A 793 -22.01 -39.68 -63.30
C VAL A 793 -23.52 -39.92 -63.35
N TYR A 794 -24.30 -38.84 -63.45
CA TYR A 794 -25.75 -38.92 -63.60
C TYR A 794 -26.16 -39.73 -64.84
N ILE A 795 -25.54 -39.46 -66.00
CA ILE A 795 -25.81 -40.23 -67.23
C ILE A 795 -25.35 -41.69 -67.09
N ILE A 796 -24.18 -41.95 -66.48
CA ILE A 796 -23.64 -43.31 -66.33
C ILE A 796 -24.54 -44.19 -65.45
N LEU A 797 -25.13 -43.64 -64.37
CA LEU A 797 -25.92 -44.40 -63.40
C LEU A 797 -27.42 -44.45 -63.73
N PHE A 798 -28.03 -43.32 -64.11
CA PHE A 798 -29.48 -43.21 -64.28
C PHE A 798 -29.96 -43.32 -65.73
N HIS A 799 -29.08 -43.06 -66.71
CA HIS A 799 -29.41 -43.09 -68.14
C HIS A 799 -28.43 -43.96 -68.95
N PRO A 800 -28.32 -45.27 -68.64
CA PRO A 800 -27.39 -46.17 -69.34
C PRO A 800 -27.66 -46.28 -70.85
N GLU A 801 -28.88 -45.98 -71.31
CA GLU A 801 -29.27 -45.93 -72.72
C GLU A 801 -28.50 -44.86 -73.53
N GLN A 802 -28.01 -43.81 -72.86
CA GLN A 802 -27.19 -42.76 -73.49
C GLN A 802 -25.70 -43.12 -73.52
N ASN A 803 -25.31 -44.25 -72.90
CA ASN A 803 -23.93 -44.71 -72.77
C ASN A 803 -23.48 -45.64 -73.93
N VAL A 804 -23.96 -45.37 -75.13
CA VAL A 804 -23.60 -46.11 -76.36
C VAL A 804 -22.55 -45.37 -77.18
N PRO A 805 -21.65 -46.07 -77.91
CA PRO A 805 -20.70 -45.42 -78.82
C PRO A 805 -21.45 -44.66 -79.91
N LYS A 806 -21.40 -43.33 -79.91
CA LYS A 806 -21.92 -42.54 -81.04
C LYS A 806 -21.11 -42.91 -82.29
N ARG A 807 -21.80 -43.43 -83.32
CA ARG A 807 -21.22 -43.92 -84.59
C ARG A 807 -20.18 -42.91 -85.10
N LYS A 808 -18.96 -43.36 -85.41
CA LYS A 808 -17.90 -42.56 -86.05
C LYS A 808 -18.43 -41.99 -87.37
N ARG A 809 -19.03 -40.80 -87.37
CA ARG A 809 -19.20 -40.03 -88.62
C ARG A 809 -17.81 -39.59 -89.03
N SER A 810 -17.36 -40.13 -90.16
CA SER A 810 -16.05 -39.89 -90.74
C SER A 810 -15.65 -38.42 -90.67
N PHE A 811 -14.41 -38.15 -90.26
CA PHE A 811 -13.78 -36.82 -90.22
C PHE A 811 -13.98 -36.06 -91.56
N LYS A 812 -14.14 -36.80 -92.66
CA LYS A 812 -14.45 -36.33 -94.01
C LYS A 812 -15.80 -35.60 -94.11
N ALA A 813 -16.83 -35.98 -93.35
CA ALA A 813 -18.17 -35.39 -93.41
C ALA A 813 -18.30 -34.07 -92.61
N ILE A 814 -17.50 -33.92 -91.56
CA ILE A 814 -17.51 -32.73 -90.69
C ILE A 814 -16.82 -31.55 -91.39
N VAL A 815 -15.74 -31.83 -92.12
CA VAL A 815 -15.01 -30.83 -92.92
C VAL A 815 -15.86 -30.34 -94.11
N THR A 816 -16.65 -31.22 -94.74
CA THR A 816 -17.58 -30.81 -95.82
C THR A 816 -18.68 -29.88 -95.31
N ALA A 817 -19.23 -30.13 -94.11
CA ALA A 817 -20.25 -29.25 -93.51
C ALA A 817 -19.69 -27.87 -93.13
N ALA A 818 -18.46 -27.81 -92.62
CA ALA A 818 -17.79 -26.53 -92.30
C ALA A 818 -17.41 -25.72 -93.56
N THR A 819 -17.10 -26.40 -94.67
CA THR A 819 -16.75 -25.73 -95.95
C THR A 819 -18.00 -25.23 -96.71
N MET A 820 -19.16 -25.89 -96.55
CA MET A 820 -20.43 -25.50 -97.17
C MET A 820 -21.06 -24.25 -96.50
N SER A 821 -20.86 -24.06 -95.20
CA SER A 821 -21.36 -22.86 -94.50
C SER A 821 -20.61 -21.57 -94.85
N GLY A 822 -19.42 -21.67 -95.48
CA GLY A 822 -18.57 -20.52 -95.83
C GLY A 822 -18.76 -19.98 -97.25
N LYS A 823 -19.62 -20.58 -98.09
CA LYS A 823 -19.79 -20.20 -99.51
C LYS A 823 -21.17 -19.62 -99.89
N LEU A 824 -22.04 -19.33 -98.93
CA LEU A 824 -23.36 -18.74 -99.17
C LEU A 824 -23.50 -17.29 -98.71
N THR A 825 -22.39 -16.58 -98.54
CA THR A 825 -22.38 -15.15 -98.17
C THR A 825 -21.59 -14.33 -99.19
N GLN A 826 -21.97 -14.40 -100.46
CA GLN A 826 -21.64 -13.34 -101.42
C GLN A 826 -22.69 -13.28 -102.54
N LYS A 827 -23.11 -12.05 -102.85
CA LYS A 827 -24.03 -11.57 -103.89
C LYS A 827 -25.55 -11.67 -103.65
N GLY A 828 -26.20 -10.50 -103.63
CA GLY A 828 -27.50 -10.31 -104.28
C GLY A 828 -28.48 -9.39 -103.56
N ASP A 829 -28.73 -8.22 -104.14
CA ASP A 829 -29.69 -7.17 -103.75
C ASP A 829 -31.17 -7.58 -103.64
N ARG A 830 -31.87 -6.86 -102.74
CA ARG A 830 -33.26 -6.36 -102.80
C ARG A 830 -34.49 -7.28 -102.58
N PRO A 831 -35.65 -6.69 -102.17
CA PRO A 831 -36.58 -7.28 -101.23
C PRO A 831 -37.96 -7.62 -101.84
N ASN A 832 -38.85 -8.13 -100.98
CA ASN A 832 -40.29 -8.38 -101.13
C ASN A 832 -40.70 -9.78 -101.56
N GLY A 833 -41.76 -10.28 -100.91
CA GLY A 833 -42.64 -11.31 -101.49
C GLY A 833 -43.03 -12.42 -100.53
N GLU A 834 -44.19 -12.23 -99.89
CA GLU A 834 -45.22 -13.22 -99.57
C GLU A 834 -44.91 -14.74 -99.58
N VAL A 835 -45.13 -15.35 -98.41
CA VAL A 835 -46.16 -16.37 -98.15
C VAL A 835 -46.69 -17.17 -99.36
N LYS A 836 -46.40 -18.48 -99.44
CA LYS A 836 -47.35 -19.63 -99.38
C LYS A 836 -46.81 -20.91 -100.06
N THR A 837 -47.31 -22.03 -99.52
CA THR A 837 -47.56 -23.37 -100.12
C THR A 837 -46.34 -24.19 -100.56
N GLU A 838 -46.05 -25.36 -99.98
CA GLU A 838 -46.81 -26.64 -99.96
C GLU A 838 -47.07 -27.29 -101.32
N LEU A 839 -47.01 -28.64 -101.28
CA LEU A 839 -47.26 -29.68 -102.30
C LEU A 839 -46.10 -30.01 -103.25
N CYS A 840 -45.59 -31.26 -103.25
CA CYS A 840 -46.17 -32.49 -103.85
C CYS A 840 -46.16 -32.40 -105.39
N GLU A 841 -46.05 -33.44 -106.21
CA GLU A 841 -46.31 -34.86 -106.04
C GLU A 841 -45.78 -35.60 -107.29
N SER A 842 -45.56 -36.90 -107.13
CA SER A 842 -45.78 -38.01 -108.08
C SER A 842 -45.31 -37.92 -109.55
N MET A 843 -44.63 -39.00 -109.98
CA MET A 843 -45.19 -39.82 -111.05
C MET A 843 -44.69 -41.27 -110.94
N GLU A 844 -45.66 -42.19 -110.93
CA GLU A 844 -45.56 -43.63 -111.22
C GLU A 844 -44.94 -43.85 -112.62
N THR A 845 -44.36 -45.01 -112.94
CA THR A 845 -45.03 -46.20 -113.55
C THR A 845 -43.91 -47.16 -114.04
N ASN A 846 -44.01 -48.48 -114.23
CA ASN A 846 -45.09 -49.48 -114.24
C ASN A 846 -44.54 -50.95 -114.25
N SER A 847 -45.47 -51.92 -114.07
CA SER A 847 -45.50 -53.39 -114.32
C SER A 847 -44.90 -54.34 -113.26
N GLU A 848 -45.59 -55.38 -112.74
CA GLU A 848 -46.88 -56.06 -113.01
C GLU A 848 -47.98 -55.82 -111.97
#